data_AF-A0A7X8MIP7-F1
#
_entry.id   AF-A0A7X8MIP7-F1
#
_cell.length_a   1.000
_cell.length_b   1.000
_cell.length_c   1.000
_cell.angle_alpha   90.00
_cell.angle_beta   90.00
_cell.angle_gamma   90.00
#
_symmetry.space_group_name_H-M   'P 1'
#
loop_
_entity.id
_entity.type
_entity.pdbx_description
1 polymer ?
#
loop_
_entity_poly.entity_id
_entity_poly.type
_entity_poly.pdbx_seq_one_letter_code
_entity_poly.pdbx_strand_id
1 'polypeptide(L)'
;MLLIHLAKRFGIGLIFVAFITVLSLGFTGVSSAEKSGEARKIVTTDFVDLKFTINKTSYTSKKASKSLEIAPYIVDGRTLVPFRTIFEELGYNIVWDDATKSITATYKGNVIKLEINNKKAIVDGKEVILDVAPEIVKSRTVVPLRFVAENSGSFVNWNPDEKSITISRVGKFATGTVLFYDQKGKVPKVYIYDGNKIDSISLDGNEIKNAITYNGGLLITLFDKENDTNNLVTYRNGKFDVLISNFEIKEKVEYNNNLLLHGYDRARKKDSLYRFDGRNIYLIEDNFAMGNYVILNDKLVMNKYNDLRKYSLLVFDKSSWTPKSLQNDFIIKESIIEDNTLFISAIGSEGNKKPFACYNGTEFRILHDNLDIDLSRTIQFRSKDNINNIVTVAKKKGKNYFIVLRNTSKNTAKYDVYDLFVPSSVFTDVGMKGGTVTVEGIKDYNGKMYIFLKQTNSVITADSFKLTGLPSNVKSENTFTGSKYLVLGNVKTIYKDVLYKGFLLDDDNLLLHLQNKDDKDYLLYIYDRDKVSLARDVVKINMLKSIGTKTFIAVEDIDRITDKQRHALLIYDQSISSANIRIKNLVLGMQTKVWEELDGSLAVNGHEADIKRSKVYLYSNEFKELLGNFEVNYWEKIDNKIFTSGKDTDRNASTFCSINSTNKKEIRDYFAVNKVIKAKGDYYFVYAVEQTPKTSYTNKKILYIYNEKTGEFIDLVVDIELTDILFIN
;
A
#
# COMPACT_ATOMS: atom_id res chain seq x y z
N MET A 1 54.48 -11.66 -27.96
CA MET A 1 55.47 -10.61 -28.28
C MET A 1 55.19 -9.48 -27.30
N LEU A 2 56.11 -9.35 -26.33
CA LEU A 2 56.41 -8.25 -25.38
C LEU A 2 55.38 -7.09 -25.27
N LEU A 3 54.96 -6.59 -24.10
CA LEU A 3 55.27 -6.78 -22.66
C LEU A 3 54.18 -5.98 -21.87
N ILE A 4 53.14 -6.57 -21.27
CA ILE A 4 52.91 -6.82 -19.82
C ILE A 4 53.62 -5.86 -18.84
N HIS A 5 52.89 -5.03 -18.07
CA HIS A 5 52.82 -5.12 -16.58
C HIS A 5 51.97 -4.04 -15.87
N LEU A 6 51.21 -4.52 -14.89
CA LEU A 6 50.50 -3.82 -13.82
C LEU A 6 51.45 -3.13 -12.81
N ALA A 7 50.94 -2.01 -12.27
CA ALA A 7 50.94 -1.59 -10.86
C ALA A 7 52.24 -1.24 -10.11
N LYS A 8 52.27 -0.01 -9.54
CA LYS A 8 52.48 0.33 -8.11
C LYS A 8 52.54 1.87 -7.98
N ARG A 9 51.58 2.53 -7.32
CA ARG A 9 51.41 2.75 -5.85
C ARG A 9 52.25 3.93 -5.32
N PHE A 10 51.58 4.69 -4.43
CA PHE A 10 52.04 5.87 -3.66
C PHE A 10 52.14 7.16 -4.50
N GLY A 11 51.65 8.32 -4.07
CA GLY A 11 51.11 8.75 -2.79
C GLY A 11 51.30 10.26 -2.72
N ILE A 12 50.32 10.94 -2.10
CA ILE A 12 50.50 12.17 -1.32
C ILE A 12 51.09 13.39 -2.05
N GLY A 13 50.19 14.35 -2.28
CA GLY A 13 50.31 15.65 -1.62
C GLY A 13 50.91 16.81 -2.40
N LEU A 14 50.31 17.99 -2.13
CA LEU A 14 50.93 19.32 -2.18
C LEU A 14 51.18 19.85 -3.61
N ILE A 15 50.93 21.11 -4.00
CA ILE A 15 50.94 22.39 -3.32
C ILE A 15 50.16 23.43 -4.13
N PHE A 16 49.58 24.35 -3.38
CA PHE A 16 49.23 25.76 -3.59
C PHE A 16 50.09 26.60 -4.58
N VAL A 17 49.74 27.90 -4.70
CA VAL A 17 50.41 29.04 -5.40
C VAL A 17 49.68 29.40 -6.72
N ALA A 18 48.65 30.25 -6.73
CA ALA A 18 48.60 31.69 -6.48
C ALA A 18 49.35 32.54 -7.53
N PHE A 19 48.62 33.37 -8.30
CA PHE A 19 48.74 34.84 -8.33
C PHE A 19 48.00 35.47 -9.55
N ILE A 20 47.18 36.50 -9.25
CA ILE A 20 47.06 37.81 -9.92
C ILE A 20 46.72 37.83 -11.43
N THR A 21 45.66 38.50 -11.92
CA THR A 21 45.46 39.97 -11.86
C THR A 21 44.02 40.31 -12.27
N VAL A 22 43.48 41.37 -11.65
CA VAL A 22 42.25 42.06 -12.07
C VAL A 22 42.54 42.84 -13.35
N LEU A 23 41.75 42.62 -14.41
CA LEU A 23 41.61 43.57 -15.51
C LEU A 23 40.11 43.73 -15.84
N SER A 24 39.57 44.88 -15.47
CA SER A 24 38.24 45.34 -15.82
C SER A 24 38.22 45.79 -17.28
N LEU A 25 37.54 45.06 -18.15
CA LEU A 25 37.12 45.53 -19.48
C LEU A 25 35.67 45.10 -19.70
N GLY A 26 34.84 46.06 -20.10
CA GLY A 26 33.40 45.96 -20.14
C GLY A 26 32.89 44.80 -21.00
N PHE A 27 32.00 44.00 -20.43
CA PHE A 27 31.20 43.04 -21.15
C PHE A 27 30.09 43.77 -21.92
N THR A 28 30.28 43.95 -23.22
CA THR A 28 29.17 44.00 -24.16
C THR A 28 28.45 42.66 -24.11
N GLY A 29 27.14 42.68 -23.84
CA GLY A 29 26.32 41.48 -23.72
C GLY A 29 26.47 40.58 -24.93
N VAL A 30 26.99 39.38 -24.70
CA VAL A 30 26.79 38.23 -25.57
C VAL A 30 25.73 37.37 -24.88
N SER A 31 24.52 37.41 -25.44
CA SER A 31 23.50 36.38 -25.24
C SER A 31 24.13 35.04 -25.62
N SER A 32 24.58 34.26 -24.64
CA SER A 32 24.83 32.84 -24.86
C SER A 32 23.47 32.15 -24.96
N ALA A 33 23.09 31.82 -26.18
CA ALA A 33 21.96 30.94 -26.46
C ALA A 33 22.22 29.59 -25.76
N GLU A 34 21.51 29.33 -24.67
CA GLU A 34 21.36 27.99 -24.14
C GLU A 34 20.71 27.13 -25.23
N LYS A 35 21.37 26.04 -25.62
CA LYS A 35 20.72 24.97 -26.39
C LYS A 35 19.61 24.40 -25.52
N SER A 36 18.37 24.80 -25.80
CA SER A 36 17.17 24.23 -25.22
C SER A 36 17.15 22.72 -25.48
N GLY A 37 17.40 21.91 -24.45
CA GLY A 37 17.00 20.51 -24.49
C GLY A 37 15.50 20.45 -24.77
N GLU A 38 15.08 19.69 -25.78
CA GLU A 38 13.67 19.61 -26.20
C GLU A 38 12.76 19.44 -24.97
N ALA A 39 11.89 20.43 -24.74
CA ALA A 39 10.89 20.36 -23.69
C ALA A 39 10.00 19.15 -23.96
N ARG A 40 9.79 18.29 -22.94
CA ARG A 40 8.83 17.19 -23.04
C ARG A 40 7.50 17.73 -23.53
N LYS A 41 6.90 17.02 -24.49
CA LYS A 41 5.62 17.41 -25.05
C LYS A 41 4.53 17.13 -24.03
N ILE A 42 4.15 18.16 -23.28
CA ILE A 42 2.86 18.20 -22.61
C ILE A 42 1.81 18.18 -23.72
N VAL A 43 1.09 17.05 -23.86
CA VAL A 43 0.06 16.90 -24.88
C VAL A 43 -1.24 17.44 -24.31
N THR A 44 -1.25 18.71 -23.89
CA THR A 44 -2.51 19.39 -23.55
C THR A 44 -3.24 19.91 -24.78
N THR A 45 -2.77 19.57 -25.98
CA THR A 45 -3.43 19.99 -27.23
C THR A 45 -4.79 19.33 -27.46
N ASP A 46 -5.18 18.38 -26.62
CA ASP A 46 -6.52 17.77 -26.61
C ASP A 46 -7.48 18.44 -25.60
N PHE A 47 -7.03 19.49 -24.91
CA PHE A 47 -7.86 20.31 -24.02
C PHE A 47 -8.65 21.36 -24.81
N VAL A 48 -8.58 21.39 -26.14
CA VAL A 48 -9.44 22.19 -27.01
C VAL A 48 -9.83 21.32 -28.20
N ASP A 49 -11.06 20.82 -28.20
CA ASP A 49 -11.61 20.09 -29.33
C ASP A 49 -11.93 21.04 -30.48
N LEU A 50 -12.40 22.26 -30.19
CA LEU A 50 -12.85 23.21 -31.20
C LEU A 50 -12.52 24.67 -30.85
N LYS A 51 -12.03 25.46 -31.80
CA LYS A 51 -11.95 26.93 -31.71
C LYS A 51 -12.68 27.58 -32.89
N PHE A 52 -13.70 28.39 -32.58
CA PHE A 52 -14.45 29.18 -33.53
C PHE A 52 -14.21 30.68 -33.34
N THR A 53 -14.54 31.49 -34.35
CA THR A 53 -14.55 32.95 -34.25
C THR A 53 -15.85 33.47 -34.84
N ILE A 54 -16.47 34.45 -34.18
CA ILE A 54 -17.72 35.06 -34.68
C ILE A 54 -17.51 35.59 -36.09
N ASN A 55 -18.49 35.34 -36.97
CA ASN A 55 -18.52 35.73 -38.38
C ASN A 55 -17.40 35.11 -39.25
N LYS A 56 -16.66 34.12 -38.75
CA LYS A 56 -15.72 33.33 -39.56
C LYS A 56 -16.25 31.92 -39.77
N THR A 57 -16.18 31.45 -41.00
CA THR A 57 -16.50 30.06 -41.35
C THR A 57 -15.33 29.12 -41.05
N SER A 58 -14.08 29.61 -41.02
CA SER A 58 -12.95 28.79 -40.59
C SER A 58 -12.98 28.52 -39.08
N TYR A 59 -12.65 27.29 -38.72
CA TYR A 59 -12.51 26.87 -37.33
C TYR A 59 -11.38 25.86 -37.17
N THR A 60 -10.84 25.74 -35.97
CA THR A 60 -9.84 24.72 -35.65
C THR A 60 -10.52 23.57 -34.93
N SER A 61 -10.39 22.35 -35.43
CA SER A 61 -10.74 21.12 -34.71
C SER A 61 -9.46 20.39 -34.32
N LYS A 62 -9.21 20.29 -33.01
CA LYS A 62 -7.95 19.82 -32.41
C LYS A 62 -6.73 20.61 -32.94
N LYS A 63 -6.22 20.24 -34.12
CA LYS A 63 -5.11 20.93 -34.84
C LYS A 63 -5.35 21.15 -36.33
N ALA A 64 -6.49 20.69 -36.86
CA ALA A 64 -6.83 20.85 -38.27
C ALA A 64 -7.70 22.10 -38.46
N SER A 65 -7.35 22.92 -39.45
CA SER A 65 -8.24 23.98 -39.92
C SER A 65 -9.32 23.39 -40.81
N LYS A 66 -10.59 23.66 -40.49
CA LYS A 66 -11.78 23.20 -41.20
C LYS A 66 -12.69 24.39 -41.49
N SER A 67 -13.73 24.19 -42.30
CA SER A 67 -14.74 25.21 -42.59
C SER A 67 -16.12 24.77 -42.15
N LEU A 68 -16.85 25.72 -41.57
CA LEU A 68 -18.27 25.67 -41.32
C LEU A 68 -19.04 26.10 -42.55
N GLU A 69 -20.25 25.58 -42.68
CA GLU A 69 -21.20 26.02 -43.69
C GLU A 69 -21.94 27.30 -43.29
N ILE A 70 -22.04 27.54 -41.98
CA ILE A 70 -22.55 28.79 -41.41
C ILE A 70 -21.65 29.24 -40.27
N ALA A 71 -21.19 30.49 -40.32
CA ALA A 71 -20.36 31.07 -39.26
C ALA A 71 -21.18 31.27 -37.98
N PRO A 72 -20.58 31.12 -36.78
CA PRO A 72 -21.20 31.56 -35.52
C PRO A 72 -21.51 33.05 -35.57
N TYR A 73 -22.63 33.44 -35.00
CA TYR A 73 -23.09 34.83 -35.05
C TYR A 73 -23.85 35.19 -33.77
N ILE A 74 -24.07 36.49 -33.56
CA ILE A 74 -24.74 37.01 -32.37
C ILE A 74 -26.10 37.59 -32.79
N VAL A 75 -27.17 37.14 -32.13
CA VAL A 75 -28.53 37.70 -32.23
C VAL A 75 -29.05 37.97 -30.83
N ASP A 76 -29.59 39.17 -30.59
CA ASP A 76 -30.17 39.58 -29.30
C ASP A 76 -29.26 39.29 -28.09
N GLY A 77 -27.95 39.51 -28.26
CA GLY A 77 -26.96 39.26 -27.21
C GLY A 77 -26.76 37.77 -26.89
N ARG A 78 -27.12 36.87 -27.80
CA ARG A 78 -26.87 35.42 -27.72
C ARG A 78 -26.06 34.95 -28.91
N THR A 79 -25.00 34.22 -28.62
CA THR A 79 -24.17 33.58 -29.64
C THR A 79 -24.86 32.30 -30.12
N LEU A 80 -25.17 32.23 -31.41
CA LEU A 80 -25.69 31.04 -32.08
C LEU A 80 -24.57 30.32 -32.81
N VAL A 81 -24.58 28.98 -32.73
CA VAL A 81 -23.56 28.10 -33.29
C VAL A 81 -24.17 26.92 -34.04
N PRO A 82 -23.49 26.36 -35.08
CA PRO A 82 -23.98 25.20 -35.81
C PRO A 82 -24.02 23.95 -34.92
N PHE A 83 -25.21 23.41 -34.68
CA PHE A 83 -25.41 22.27 -33.77
C PHE A 83 -24.66 21.03 -34.27
N ARG A 84 -24.97 20.61 -35.51
CA ARG A 84 -24.47 19.35 -36.07
C ARG A 84 -22.95 19.29 -36.07
N THR A 85 -22.29 20.33 -36.59
CA THR A 85 -20.83 20.36 -36.69
C THR A 85 -20.16 20.23 -35.34
N ILE A 86 -20.64 20.96 -34.32
CA ILE A 86 -20.05 20.89 -32.99
C ILE A 86 -20.25 19.48 -32.40
N PHE A 87 -21.47 18.95 -32.41
CA PHE A 87 -21.76 17.68 -31.78
C PHE A 87 -21.13 16.48 -32.51
N GLU A 88 -21.02 16.49 -33.84
CA GLU A 88 -20.30 15.47 -34.63
C GLU A 88 -18.79 15.50 -34.39
N GLU A 89 -18.17 16.69 -34.31
CA GLU A 89 -16.76 16.81 -33.94
C GLU A 89 -16.51 16.33 -32.49
N LEU A 90 -17.51 16.50 -31.63
CA LEU A 90 -17.57 15.89 -30.30
C LEU A 90 -18.05 14.42 -30.38
N GLY A 91 -18.07 13.76 -31.53
CA GLY A 91 -18.35 12.32 -31.66
C GLY A 91 -19.78 11.86 -31.42
N TYR A 92 -20.76 12.75 -31.29
CA TYR A 92 -22.18 12.38 -31.22
C TYR A 92 -22.66 11.84 -32.57
N ASN A 93 -23.49 10.80 -32.51
CA ASN A 93 -24.30 10.40 -33.66
C ASN A 93 -25.56 11.28 -33.70
N ILE A 94 -25.88 11.84 -34.87
CA ILE A 94 -26.97 12.82 -35.02
C ILE A 94 -27.98 12.30 -36.03
N VAL A 95 -29.24 12.19 -35.60
CA VAL A 95 -30.38 11.78 -36.43
C VAL A 95 -31.33 12.96 -36.57
N TRP A 96 -31.72 13.25 -37.82
CA TRP A 96 -32.77 14.22 -38.16
C TRP A 96 -34.06 13.47 -38.47
N ASP A 97 -35.16 13.90 -37.88
CA ASP A 97 -36.51 13.47 -38.22
C ASP A 97 -37.21 14.63 -38.95
N ASP A 98 -37.48 14.41 -40.23
CA ASP A 98 -38.10 15.44 -41.08
C ASP A 98 -39.59 15.64 -40.78
N ALA A 99 -40.30 14.59 -40.34
CA ALA A 99 -41.73 14.66 -40.06
C ALA A 99 -42.01 15.52 -38.82
N THR A 100 -41.16 15.39 -37.80
CA THR A 100 -41.28 16.13 -36.54
C THR A 100 -40.37 17.36 -36.46
N LYS A 101 -39.56 17.62 -37.50
CA LYS A 101 -38.52 18.67 -37.52
C LYS A 101 -37.68 18.65 -36.24
N SER A 102 -37.25 17.45 -35.84
CA SER A 102 -36.50 17.22 -34.61
C SER A 102 -35.13 16.60 -34.84
N ILE A 103 -34.19 16.90 -33.94
CA ILE A 103 -32.85 16.35 -33.92
C ILE A 103 -32.70 15.50 -32.67
N THR A 104 -32.16 14.29 -32.83
CA THR A 104 -31.70 13.45 -31.73
C THR A 104 -30.19 13.26 -31.86
N ALA A 105 -29.43 13.67 -30.84
CA ALA A 105 -28.00 13.45 -30.74
C ALA A 105 -27.70 12.46 -29.61
N THR A 106 -26.88 11.45 -29.89
CA THR A 106 -26.54 10.39 -28.93
C THR A 106 -25.04 10.17 -28.83
N TYR A 107 -24.51 10.11 -27.61
CA TYR A 107 -23.11 9.77 -27.37
C TYR A 107 -22.93 9.06 -26.02
N LYS A 108 -22.43 7.81 -26.03
CA LYS A 108 -22.05 7.03 -24.83
C LYS A 108 -23.04 7.15 -23.65
N GLY A 109 -24.33 7.07 -23.93
CA GLY A 109 -25.41 7.14 -22.92
C GLY A 109 -26.00 8.53 -22.67
N ASN A 110 -25.39 9.60 -23.19
CA ASN A 110 -26.01 10.92 -23.24
C ASN A 110 -26.94 11.03 -24.47
N VAL A 111 -28.17 11.52 -24.26
CA VAL A 111 -29.20 11.66 -25.29
C VAL A 111 -29.80 13.06 -25.23
N ILE A 112 -29.71 13.78 -26.35
CA ILE A 112 -30.26 15.13 -26.51
C ILE A 112 -31.28 15.11 -27.62
N LYS A 113 -32.50 15.59 -27.34
CA LYS A 113 -33.56 15.78 -28.33
C LYS A 113 -34.01 17.23 -28.35
N LEU A 114 -34.07 17.83 -29.53
CA LEU A 114 -34.52 19.20 -29.73
C LEU A 114 -35.37 19.33 -31.00
N GLU A 115 -36.27 20.30 -31.01
CA GLU A 115 -37.22 20.55 -32.10
C GLU A 115 -37.04 21.99 -32.62
N ILE A 116 -37.12 22.19 -33.93
CA ILE A 116 -36.98 23.51 -34.54
C ILE A 116 -38.13 24.42 -34.09
N ASN A 117 -37.82 25.69 -33.81
CA ASN A 117 -38.74 26.70 -33.29
C ASN A 117 -39.35 26.38 -31.92
N ASN A 118 -38.85 25.36 -31.21
CA ASN A 118 -39.29 25.02 -29.87
C ASN A 118 -38.19 25.32 -28.84
N LYS A 119 -38.49 26.12 -27.82
CA LYS A 119 -37.53 26.42 -26.75
C LYS A 119 -37.32 25.25 -25.77
N LYS A 120 -38.14 24.20 -25.85
CA LYS A 120 -37.99 23.01 -24.99
C LYS A 120 -37.11 21.98 -25.67
N ALA A 121 -36.06 21.54 -24.97
CA ALA A 121 -35.23 20.40 -25.33
C ALA A 121 -35.35 19.31 -24.25
N ILE A 122 -35.03 18.07 -24.59
CA ILE A 122 -34.94 16.94 -23.66
C ILE A 122 -33.50 16.46 -23.61
N VAL A 123 -32.89 16.43 -22.43
CA VAL A 123 -31.51 15.97 -22.20
C VAL A 123 -31.53 14.89 -21.12
N ASP A 124 -31.08 13.68 -21.46
CA ASP A 124 -31.08 12.50 -20.58
C ASP A 124 -32.44 12.26 -19.89
N GLY A 125 -33.52 12.48 -20.63
CA GLY A 125 -34.90 12.32 -20.17
C GLY A 125 -35.48 13.50 -19.37
N LYS A 126 -34.74 14.60 -19.20
CA LYS A 126 -35.18 15.81 -18.48
C LYS A 126 -35.42 16.98 -19.41
N GLU A 127 -36.45 17.78 -19.15
CA GLU A 127 -36.75 19.00 -19.93
C GLU A 127 -35.74 20.13 -19.60
N VAL A 128 -35.22 20.79 -20.63
CA VAL A 128 -34.31 21.94 -20.58
C VAL A 128 -34.88 23.07 -21.43
N ILE A 129 -34.95 24.28 -20.89
CA ILE A 129 -35.46 25.46 -21.60
C ILE A 129 -34.29 26.26 -22.21
N LEU A 130 -34.39 26.53 -23.50
CA LEU A 130 -33.42 27.29 -24.29
C LEU A 130 -33.73 28.80 -24.26
N ASP A 131 -32.68 29.62 -24.18
CA ASP A 131 -32.80 31.09 -24.28
C ASP A 131 -33.41 31.53 -25.62
N VAL A 132 -32.94 30.92 -26.71
CA VAL A 132 -33.40 31.12 -28.09
C VAL A 132 -33.75 29.75 -28.68
N ALA A 133 -34.87 29.68 -29.40
CA ALA A 133 -35.29 28.42 -30.03
C ALA A 133 -34.28 28.00 -31.11
N PRO A 134 -34.05 26.69 -31.33
CA PRO A 134 -33.24 26.22 -32.44
C PRO A 134 -33.90 26.64 -33.76
N GLU A 135 -33.11 27.14 -34.70
CA GLU A 135 -33.61 27.59 -36.00
C GLU A 135 -32.75 27.05 -37.15
N ILE A 136 -33.33 27.00 -38.35
CA ILE A 136 -32.63 26.58 -39.56
C ILE A 136 -32.21 27.84 -40.33
N VAL A 137 -30.90 28.03 -40.48
CA VAL A 137 -30.33 29.09 -41.30
C VAL A 137 -29.41 28.46 -42.34
N LYS A 138 -29.64 28.77 -43.62
CA LYS A 138 -28.91 28.18 -44.76
C LYS A 138 -28.86 26.64 -44.68
N SER A 139 -30.01 26.01 -44.39
CA SER A 139 -30.14 24.55 -44.24
C SER A 139 -29.31 23.94 -43.10
N ARG A 140 -28.88 24.73 -42.12
CA ARG A 140 -28.16 24.26 -40.93
C ARG A 140 -28.87 24.71 -39.67
N THR A 141 -29.03 23.79 -38.73
CA THR A 141 -29.60 24.10 -37.42
C THR A 141 -28.57 24.80 -36.55
N VAL A 142 -28.94 25.96 -36.02
CA VAL A 142 -28.15 26.71 -35.06
C VAL A 142 -28.83 26.73 -33.70
N VAL A 143 -28.03 26.73 -32.64
CA VAL A 143 -28.49 26.70 -31.25
C VAL A 143 -27.70 27.71 -30.40
N PRO A 144 -28.23 28.13 -29.23
CA PRO A 144 -27.48 28.94 -28.28
C PRO A 144 -26.18 28.26 -27.84
N LEU A 145 -25.07 28.99 -27.81
CA LEU A 145 -23.79 28.50 -27.31
C LEU A 145 -23.88 27.98 -25.87
N ARG A 146 -24.70 28.62 -25.03
CA ARG A 146 -24.97 28.18 -23.66
C ARG A 146 -25.54 26.76 -23.61
N PHE A 147 -26.47 26.44 -24.51
CA PHE A 147 -27.03 25.10 -24.58
C PHE A 147 -25.97 24.05 -24.90
N VAL A 148 -25.06 24.37 -25.82
CA VAL A 148 -23.89 23.54 -26.11
C VAL A 148 -23.02 23.38 -24.86
N ALA A 149 -22.71 24.47 -24.16
CA ALA A 149 -21.89 24.47 -22.95
C ALA A 149 -22.45 23.58 -21.83
N GLU A 150 -23.76 23.62 -21.64
CA GLU A 150 -24.42 22.93 -20.53
C GLU A 150 -24.67 21.44 -20.82
N ASN A 151 -24.87 21.08 -22.09
CA ASN A 151 -25.43 19.76 -22.44
C ASN A 151 -24.51 18.89 -23.30
N SER A 152 -23.42 19.44 -23.86
CA SER A 152 -22.48 18.65 -24.68
C SER A 152 -21.52 17.78 -23.86
N GLY A 153 -21.47 17.95 -22.53
CA GLY A 153 -20.45 17.35 -21.66
C GLY A 153 -19.05 17.95 -21.86
N SER A 154 -18.96 19.11 -22.52
CA SER A 154 -17.70 19.82 -22.80
C SER A 154 -17.67 21.18 -22.12
N PHE A 155 -16.48 21.63 -21.73
CA PHE A 155 -16.22 22.99 -21.26
C PHE A 155 -16.23 23.95 -22.45
N VAL A 156 -16.99 25.04 -22.35
CA VAL A 156 -17.07 26.07 -23.39
C VAL A 156 -16.61 27.39 -22.81
N ASN A 157 -15.62 28.01 -23.42
CA ASN A 157 -15.10 29.33 -23.06
C ASN A 157 -15.39 30.33 -24.18
N TRP A 158 -15.88 31.52 -23.81
CA TRP A 158 -16.09 32.64 -24.72
C TRP A 158 -15.07 33.74 -24.39
N ASN A 159 -14.24 34.10 -25.37
CA ASN A 159 -13.31 35.23 -25.27
C ASN A 159 -13.90 36.44 -26.03
N PRO A 160 -14.35 37.49 -25.32
CA PRO A 160 -14.95 38.66 -25.94
C PRO A 160 -13.96 39.49 -26.78
N ASP A 161 -12.68 39.56 -26.37
CA ASP A 161 -11.65 40.36 -27.04
C ASP A 161 -11.27 39.75 -28.40
N GLU A 162 -11.10 38.44 -28.43
CA GLU A 162 -10.82 37.69 -29.67
C GLU A 162 -12.09 37.37 -30.48
N LYS A 163 -13.27 37.64 -29.91
CA LYS A 163 -14.56 37.13 -30.39
C LYS A 163 -14.51 35.63 -30.71
N SER A 164 -13.85 34.86 -29.86
CA SER A 164 -13.56 33.45 -30.08
C SER A 164 -14.28 32.55 -29.09
N ILE A 165 -14.70 31.38 -29.56
CA ILE A 165 -15.35 30.33 -28.77
C ILE A 165 -14.39 29.15 -28.74
N THR A 166 -14.06 28.66 -27.56
CA THR A 166 -13.25 27.47 -27.37
C THR A 166 -14.11 26.39 -26.72
N ILE A 167 -14.19 25.20 -27.32
CA ILE A 167 -14.90 24.04 -26.78
C ILE A 167 -13.89 22.94 -26.49
N SER A 168 -14.00 22.36 -25.32
CA SER A 168 -13.00 21.50 -24.71
C SER A 168 -13.69 20.41 -23.90
N ARG A 169 -13.69 19.15 -24.33
CA ARG A 169 -14.15 18.03 -23.48
C ARG A 169 -13.37 17.94 -22.18
N VAL A 170 -12.15 18.47 -22.18
CA VAL A 170 -11.20 18.39 -21.09
C VAL A 170 -10.85 19.78 -20.60
N GLY A 171 -11.45 20.21 -19.49
CA GLY A 171 -11.12 21.49 -18.87
C GLY A 171 -11.10 21.48 -17.35
N LYS A 172 -11.81 20.54 -16.71
CA LYS A 172 -11.82 20.38 -15.27
C LYS A 172 -12.14 18.94 -14.90
N PHE A 173 -11.10 18.12 -14.73
CA PHE A 173 -11.30 16.83 -14.10
C PHE A 173 -11.36 17.00 -12.61
N ALA A 174 -12.30 16.32 -11.98
CA ALA A 174 -12.40 16.30 -10.54
C ALA A 174 -11.29 15.43 -9.91
N THR A 175 -10.05 15.46 -10.41
CA THR A 175 -8.93 14.60 -9.99
C THR A 175 -8.30 15.03 -8.66
N GLY A 176 -8.46 16.31 -8.28
CA GLY A 176 -7.66 16.94 -7.22
C GLY A 176 -6.30 17.42 -7.75
N THR A 177 -5.47 17.98 -6.88
CA THR A 177 -4.11 18.41 -7.22
C THR A 177 -3.15 17.24 -7.12
N VAL A 178 -2.44 16.98 -8.20
CA VAL A 178 -1.52 15.85 -8.33
C VAL A 178 -0.15 16.35 -8.72
N LEU A 179 0.86 15.95 -7.96
CA LEU A 179 2.25 16.16 -8.32
C LEU A 179 2.80 14.86 -8.88
N PHE A 180 3.49 14.94 -10.00
CA PHE A 180 4.19 13.80 -10.56
C PHE A 180 5.53 14.26 -11.09
N TYR A 181 6.57 13.47 -10.86
CA TYR A 181 7.92 13.92 -11.15
C TYR A 181 8.72 12.91 -11.93
N ASP A 182 9.64 13.48 -12.69
CA ASP A 182 10.49 12.80 -13.62
C ASP A 182 11.93 13.12 -13.26
N GLN A 183 12.55 12.26 -12.45
CA GLN A 183 13.93 12.48 -11.98
C GLN A 183 14.97 11.98 -12.96
N LYS A 184 14.63 10.93 -13.72
CA LYS A 184 15.56 10.21 -14.61
C LYS A 184 15.61 10.81 -16.02
N GLY A 185 14.71 11.74 -16.30
CA GLY A 185 14.69 12.50 -17.53
C GLY A 185 15.88 13.40 -17.74
N LYS A 186 16.07 13.80 -19.00
CA LYS A 186 17.12 14.75 -19.40
C LYS A 186 17.07 16.08 -18.63
N VAL A 187 15.87 16.51 -18.24
CA VAL A 187 15.65 17.69 -17.39
C VAL A 187 14.72 17.29 -16.24
N PRO A 188 15.25 17.06 -15.02
CA PRO A 188 14.45 16.68 -13.88
C PRO A 188 13.43 17.76 -13.51
N LYS A 189 12.16 17.38 -13.44
CA LYS A 189 11.05 18.31 -13.17
C LYS A 189 9.98 17.68 -12.30
N VAL A 190 9.30 18.52 -11.55
CA VAL A 190 8.04 18.20 -10.88
C VAL A 190 6.91 18.85 -11.67
N TYR A 191 5.98 18.06 -12.15
CA TYR A 191 4.76 18.55 -12.78
C TYR A 191 3.66 18.62 -11.72
N ILE A 192 2.83 19.65 -11.81
CA ILE A 192 1.68 19.87 -10.94
C ILE A 192 0.46 19.96 -11.82
N TYR A 193 -0.45 19.01 -11.67
CA TYR A 193 -1.76 19.04 -12.32
C TYR A 193 -2.83 19.40 -11.31
N ASP A 194 -3.47 20.56 -11.46
CA ASP A 194 -4.46 21.08 -10.51
C ASP A 194 -5.92 20.63 -10.81
N GLY A 195 -6.09 19.74 -11.79
CA GLY A 195 -7.39 19.35 -12.34
C GLY A 195 -7.80 20.12 -13.59
N ASN A 196 -7.11 21.22 -13.91
CA ASN A 196 -7.39 22.04 -15.09
C ASN A 196 -6.15 22.17 -16.00
N LYS A 197 -4.99 22.51 -15.41
CA LYS A 197 -3.75 22.80 -16.13
C LYS A 197 -2.56 22.08 -15.50
N ILE A 198 -1.48 21.99 -16.27
CA ILE A 198 -0.19 21.48 -15.80
C ILE A 198 0.78 22.65 -15.67
N ASP A 199 1.29 22.85 -14.45
CA ASP A 199 2.45 23.68 -14.18
C ASP A 199 3.68 22.76 -13.96
N SER A 200 4.89 23.32 -13.98
CA SER A 200 6.10 22.56 -13.66
C SER A 200 7.10 23.37 -12.87
N ILE A 201 7.79 22.72 -11.93
CA ILE A 201 8.91 23.27 -11.17
C ILE A 201 10.18 22.56 -11.64
N SER A 202 11.19 23.35 -12.02
CA SER A 202 12.53 22.85 -12.27
C SER A 202 13.15 22.36 -10.97
N LEU A 203 13.84 21.22 -11.00
CA LEU A 203 14.61 20.79 -9.84
C LEU A 203 16.00 21.46 -9.78
N ASP A 204 16.41 22.20 -10.81
CA ASP A 204 17.67 22.96 -10.85
C ASP A 204 18.89 22.08 -10.49
N GLY A 205 18.94 20.86 -11.01
CA GLY A 205 20.00 19.88 -10.73
C GLY A 205 19.81 19.06 -9.44
N ASN A 206 18.89 19.48 -8.56
CA ASN A 206 18.53 18.76 -7.34
C ASN A 206 17.82 17.43 -7.65
N GLU A 207 17.85 16.53 -6.68
CA GLU A 207 17.19 15.22 -6.75
C GLU A 207 16.20 15.06 -5.59
N ILE A 208 14.97 14.63 -5.86
CA ILE A 208 14.03 14.28 -4.79
C ILE A 208 14.43 12.90 -4.23
N LYS A 209 14.92 12.86 -2.99
CA LYS A 209 15.28 11.61 -2.31
C LYS A 209 14.08 10.94 -1.65
N ASN A 210 13.14 11.74 -1.19
CA ASN A 210 11.95 11.26 -0.48
C ASN A 210 10.82 12.28 -0.59
N ALA A 211 9.58 11.81 -0.58
CA ALA A 211 8.40 12.64 -0.51
C ALA A 211 7.37 12.01 0.43
N ILE A 212 6.79 12.81 1.31
CA ILE A 212 5.86 12.38 2.34
C ILE A 212 4.65 13.32 2.32
N THR A 213 3.47 12.77 2.07
CA THR A 213 2.21 13.49 2.26
C THR A 213 1.69 13.24 3.67
N TYR A 214 1.29 14.29 4.38
CA TYR A 214 0.78 14.17 5.75
C TYR A 214 -0.19 15.33 6.06
N ASN A 215 -1.40 15.02 6.54
CA ASN A 215 -2.45 16.00 6.84
C ASN A 215 -2.69 17.05 5.73
N GLY A 216 -2.67 16.62 4.46
CA GLY A 216 -2.81 17.51 3.28
C GLY A 216 -1.56 18.32 2.94
N GLY A 217 -0.51 18.26 3.76
CA GLY A 217 0.80 18.81 3.48
C GLY A 217 1.69 17.88 2.68
N LEU A 218 2.72 18.46 2.07
CA LEU A 218 3.78 17.74 1.38
C LEU A 218 5.14 18.12 1.96
N LEU A 219 5.94 17.10 2.28
CA LEU A 219 7.31 17.21 2.75
C LEU A 219 8.23 16.49 1.75
N ILE A 220 9.24 17.17 1.23
CA ILE A 220 10.15 16.61 0.22
C ILE A 220 11.58 16.78 0.71
N THR A 221 12.38 15.73 0.61
CA THR A 221 13.83 15.81 0.75
C THR A 221 14.44 16.10 -0.62
N LEU A 222 14.88 17.34 -0.84
CA LEU A 222 15.62 17.76 -2.03
C LEU A 222 17.12 17.67 -1.76
N PHE A 223 17.79 16.74 -2.43
CA PHE A 223 19.23 16.62 -2.43
C PHE A 223 19.84 17.59 -3.44
N ASP A 224 20.60 18.55 -2.91
CA ASP A 224 21.41 19.48 -3.66
C ASP A 224 22.78 18.84 -3.96
N LYS A 225 23.00 18.57 -5.25
CA LYS A 225 24.20 17.90 -5.74
C LYS A 225 25.44 18.79 -5.71
N GLU A 226 25.27 20.10 -5.85
CA GLU A 226 26.40 21.04 -5.87
C GLU A 226 26.98 21.19 -4.47
N ASN A 227 26.10 21.30 -3.47
CA ASN A 227 26.48 21.51 -2.09
C ASN A 227 26.58 20.22 -1.26
N ASP A 228 26.17 19.07 -1.82
CA ASP A 228 26.06 17.78 -1.12
C ASP A 228 25.20 17.90 0.16
N THR A 229 24.02 18.50 0.03
CA THR A 229 23.10 18.76 1.16
C THR A 229 21.71 18.23 0.92
N ASN A 230 21.04 17.78 1.99
CA ASN A 230 19.64 17.36 1.94
C ASN A 230 18.74 18.46 2.53
N ASN A 231 17.98 19.16 1.69
CA ASN A 231 17.07 20.22 2.14
C ASN A 231 15.65 19.66 2.26
N LEU A 232 15.06 19.80 3.44
CA LEU A 232 13.67 19.43 3.68
C LEU A 232 12.78 20.61 3.29
N VAL A 233 11.89 20.40 2.31
CA VAL A 233 11.05 21.46 1.73
C VAL A 233 9.57 21.08 1.75
N THR A 234 8.70 22.07 1.60
CA THR A 234 7.26 21.90 1.39
C THR A 234 6.80 22.67 0.15
N TYR A 235 5.76 22.20 -0.52
CA TYR A 235 5.19 22.89 -1.68
C TYR A 235 4.11 23.89 -1.23
N ARG A 236 4.32 25.18 -1.50
CA ARG A 236 3.37 26.27 -1.22
C ARG A 236 3.48 27.37 -2.24
N ASN A 237 2.35 27.99 -2.56
CA ASN A 237 2.31 29.19 -3.42
C ASN A 237 3.07 29.02 -4.75
N GLY A 238 3.01 27.83 -5.36
CA GLY A 238 3.67 27.56 -6.64
C GLY A 238 5.17 27.23 -6.57
N LYS A 239 5.77 27.11 -5.37
CA LYS A 239 7.21 26.85 -5.20
C LYS A 239 7.50 25.90 -4.03
N PHE A 240 8.75 25.44 -3.95
CA PHE A 240 9.27 24.75 -2.78
C PHE A 240 9.82 25.75 -1.76
N ASP A 241 9.25 25.75 -0.56
CA ASP A 241 9.73 26.50 0.60
C ASP A 241 10.58 25.58 1.49
N VAL A 242 11.81 26.00 1.81
CA VAL A 242 12.72 25.23 2.68
C VAL A 242 12.25 25.31 4.13
N LEU A 243 12.05 24.16 4.76
CA LEU A 243 11.67 24.01 6.16
C LEU A 243 12.89 23.76 7.06
N ILE A 244 13.79 22.86 6.65
CA ILE A 244 15.05 22.58 7.35
C ILE A 244 16.16 22.40 6.31
N SER A 245 17.22 23.18 6.42
CA SER A 245 18.40 23.05 5.55
C SER A 245 19.32 21.93 6.04
N ASN A 246 19.84 21.14 5.12
CA ASN A 246 20.83 20.09 5.37
C ASN A 246 20.48 19.11 6.51
N PHE A 247 19.30 18.49 6.40
CA PHE A 247 18.74 17.53 7.34
C PHE A 247 18.60 16.14 6.72
N GLU A 248 19.14 15.14 7.39
CA GLU A 248 19.11 13.75 6.96
C GLU A 248 18.09 12.98 7.80
N ILE A 249 16.90 12.71 7.24
CA ILE A 249 15.86 11.93 7.91
C ILE A 249 16.38 10.50 8.12
N LYS A 250 16.36 10.04 9.37
CA LYS A 250 16.69 8.66 9.73
C LYS A 250 15.44 7.81 9.95
N GLU A 251 14.43 8.38 10.60
CA GLU A 251 13.24 7.64 11.03
C GLU A 251 12.05 8.59 11.19
N LYS A 252 10.82 8.06 11.07
CA LYS A 252 9.58 8.83 11.22
C LYS A 252 8.52 8.05 11.99
N VAL A 253 7.69 8.76 12.76
CA VAL A 253 6.55 8.16 13.47
C VAL A 253 5.36 9.11 13.46
N GLU A 254 4.19 8.58 13.13
CA GLU A 254 2.94 9.34 13.27
C GLU A 254 2.44 9.25 14.71
N TYR A 255 2.20 10.40 15.33
CA TYR A 255 1.69 10.47 16.70
C TYR A 255 0.90 11.75 16.90
N ASN A 256 -0.29 11.63 17.52
CA ASN A 256 -1.12 12.77 17.91
C ASN A 256 -1.39 13.76 16.76
N ASN A 257 -1.84 13.26 15.60
CA ASN A 257 -2.08 14.05 14.38
C ASN A 257 -0.86 14.87 13.91
N ASN A 258 0.35 14.39 14.20
CA ASN A 258 1.59 14.93 13.67
C ASN A 258 2.52 13.83 13.16
N LEU A 259 3.43 14.22 12.28
CA LEU A 259 4.55 13.38 11.86
C LEU A 259 5.80 13.81 12.62
N LEU A 260 6.32 12.93 13.47
CA LEU A 260 7.63 13.13 14.10
C LEU A 260 8.73 12.67 13.15
N LEU A 261 9.79 13.47 13.08
CA LEU A 261 10.93 13.27 12.20
C LEU A 261 12.20 13.27 13.04
N HIS A 262 12.85 12.12 13.15
CA HIS A 262 14.17 11.98 13.72
C HIS A 262 15.20 11.97 12.60
N GLY A 263 16.23 12.79 12.73
CA GLY A 263 17.31 12.83 11.75
C GLY A 263 18.53 13.61 12.23
N TYR A 264 19.60 13.52 11.46
CA TYR A 264 20.82 14.26 11.73
C TYR A 264 20.72 15.66 11.13
N ASP A 265 20.72 16.67 12.00
CA ASP A 265 20.72 18.08 11.62
C ASP A 265 22.17 18.57 11.53
N ARG A 266 22.64 18.85 10.30
CA ARG A 266 24.04 19.23 10.07
C ARG A 266 24.36 20.65 10.54
N ALA A 267 23.36 21.54 10.59
CA ALA A 267 23.55 22.88 11.13
C ALA A 267 23.80 22.81 12.64
N ARG A 268 23.09 21.91 13.34
CA ARG A 268 23.24 21.67 14.78
C ARG A 268 24.31 20.66 15.14
N LYS A 269 24.76 19.87 14.18
CA LYS A 269 25.72 18.75 14.30
C LYS A 269 25.27 17.64 15.25
N LYS A 270 23.95 17.42 15.35
CA LYS A 270 23.35 16.46 16.28
C LYS A 270 22.12 15.79 15.69
N ASP A 271 21.81 14.59 16.19
CA ASP A 271 20.50 13.99 16.01
C ASP A 271 19.44 14.82 16.73
N SER A 272 18.35 15.13 16.03
CA SER A 272 17.30 16.03 16.50
C SER A 272 15.93 15.45 16.15
N LEU A 273 14.96 15.71 17.03
CA LEU A 273 13.57 15.30 16.84
C LEU A 273 12.71 16.52 16.50
N TYR A 274 12.05 16.45 15.35
CA TYR A 274 11.11 17.47 14.87
C TYR A 274 9.68 16.95 14.83
N ARG A 275 8.72 17.86 14.83
CA ARG A 275 7.29 17.59 14.61
C ARG A 275 6.79 18.37 13.41
N PHE A 276 6.12 17.70 12.49
CA PHE A 276 5.43 18.29 11.35
C PHE A 276 3.91 18.15 11.50
N ASP A 277 3.18 19.26 11.45
CA ASP A 277 1.71 19.28 11.64
C ASP A 277 0.90 19.16 10.33
N GLY A 278 1.58 18.91 9.20
CA GLY A 278 1.02 19.00 7.85
C GLY A 278 1.28 20.35 7.21
N ARG A 279 1.67 21.36 7.99
CA ARG A 279 2.10 22.66 7.48
C ARG A 279 3.47 22.99 8.04
N ASN A 280 3.59 23.30 9.31
CA ASN A 280 4.84 23.79 9.86
C ASN A 280 5.62 22.66 10.53
N ILE A 281 6.93 22.88 10.62
CA ILE A 281 7.85 22.00 11.34
C ILE A 281 8.33 22.71 12.60
N TYR A 282 8.42 21.97 13.71
CA TYR A 282 8.84 22.49 15.01
C TYR A 282 9.90 21.56 15.60
N LEU A 283 10.98 22.11 16.13
CA LEU A 283 11.95 21.34 16.89
C LEU A 283 11.32 20.92 18.23
N ILE A 284 11.37 19.63 18.56
CA ILE A 284 11.00 19.12 19.89
C ILE A 284 12.23 19.14 20.78
N GLU A 285 13.30 18.48 20.37
CA GLU A 285 14.53 18.38 21.16
C GLU A 285 15.76 18.11 20.29
N ASP A 286 16.88 18.74 20.63
CA ASP A 286 18.21 18.42 20.10
C ASP A 286 18.86 17.30 20.90
N ASN A 287 19.90 16.66 20.33
CA ASN A 287 20.60 15.53 20.96
C ASN A 287 19.65 14.37 21.30
N PHE A 288 18.73 14.12 20.37
CA PHE A 288 17.67 13.13 20.47
C PHE A 288 17.80 12.17 19.30
N ALA A 289 18.48 11.04 19.56
CA ALA A 289 18.48 9.93 18.64
C ALA A 289 17.38 8.94 19.02
N MET A 290 16.43 8.74 18.09
CA MET A 290 15.28 7.87 18.30
C MET A 290 15.68 6.40 18.14
N GLY A 291 15.26 5.57 19.08
CA GLY A 291 15.31 4.11 18.99
C GLY A 291 13.91 3.50 18.83
N ASN A 292 13.77 2.25 19.27
CA ASN A 292 12.50 1.53 19.26
C ASN A 292 11.38 2.31 20.01
N TYR A 293 10.16 2.20 19.51
CA TYR A 293 8.99 2.87 20.09
C TYR A 293 7.73 2.00 20.01
N VAL A 294 6.77 2.32 20.86
CA VAL A 294 5.46 1.67 20.96
C VAL A 294 4.41 2.70 21.35
N ILE A 295 3.23 2.65 20.75
CA ILE A 295 2.09 3.50 21.13
C ILE A 295 1.11 2.66 21.95
N LEU A 296 0.84 3.09 23.20
CA LEU A 296 -0.14 2.49 24.12
C LEU A 296 -1.12 3.57 24.59
N ASN A 297 -2.42 3.41 24.35
CA ASN A 297 -3.47 4.34 24.81
C ASN A 297 -3.12 5.81 24.62
N ASP A 298 -2.91 6.22 23.37
CA ASP A 298 -2.53 7.61 23.04
C ASP A 298 -1.18 8.08 23.63
N LYS A 299 -0.37 7.21 24.24
CA LYS A 299 0.97 7.53 24.75
C LYS A 299 2.03 6.90 23.88
N LEU A 300 3.02 7.68 23.47
CA LEU A 300 4.17 7.20 22.71
C LEU A 300 5.31 6.90 23.68
N VAL A 301 5.58 5.61 23.88
CA VAL A 301 6.71 5.11 24.66
C VAL A 301 7.88 4.88 23.70
N MET A 302 9.05 5.43 24.00
CA MET A 302 10.14 5.49 23.04
C MET A 302 11.51 5.44 23.70
N ASN A 303 12.46 4.75 23.06
CA ASN A 303 13.86 4.87 23.41
C ASN A 303 14.47 6.15 22.83
N LYS A 304 15.21 6.86 23.68
CA LYS A 304 16.10 7.95 23.31
C LYS A 304 17.53 7.57 23.68
N TYR A 305 18.47 7.88 22.80
CA TYR A 305 19.88 8.01 23.17
C TYR A 305 20.43 9.35 22.72
N ASN A 306 21.53 9.76 23.35
CA ASN A 306 22.22 11.00 23.06
C ASN A 306 23.62 10.72 22.47
N ASP A 307 24.37 11.78 22.14
CA ASP A 307 25.72 11.69 21.57
C ASP A 307 26.71 10.92 22.48
N LEU A 308 26.44 10.84 23.78
CA LEU A 308 27.21 10.06 24.76
C LEU A 308 26.72 8.61 24.89
N ARG A 309 25.81 8.17 24.03
CA ARG A 309 25.15 6.85 24.04
C ARG A 309 24.48 6.53 25.38
N LYS A 310 23.96 7.55 26.08
CA LYS A 310 23.14 7.33 27.28
C LYS A 310 21.71 7.03 26.84
N TYR A 311 21.26 5.81 27.14
CA TYR A 311 19.93 5.34 26.77
C TYR A 311 18.90 5.64 27.86
N SER A 312 17.69 6.02 27.43
CA SER A 312 16.54 6.23 28.29
C SER A 312 15.27 5.76 27.59
N LEU A 313 14.32 5.28 28.38
CA LEU A 313 12.95 5.01 27.99
C LEU A 313 12.10 6.21 28.40
N LEU A 314 11.40 6.80 27.45
CA LEU A 314 10.58 7.98 27.65
C LEU A 314 9.12 7.69 27.30
N VAL A 315 8.22 8.56 27.76
CA VAL A 315 6.81 8.57 27.35
C VAL A 315 6.36 9.99 27.00
N PHE A 316 5.72 10.14 25.85
CA PHE A 316 4.99 11.34 25.47
C PHE A 316 3.51 11.17 25.79
N ASP A 317 2.92 12.20 26.39
CA ASP A 317 1.48 12.30 26.60
C ASP A 317 0.85 13.04 25.41
N LYS A 318 -0.36 12.66 25.00
CA LYS A 318 -1.07 13.30 23.87
C LYS A 318 -1.21 14.82 24.02
N SER A 319 -1.27 15.31 25.26
CA SER A 319 -1.39 16.74 25.57
C SER A 319 -0.05 17.48 25.67
N SER A 320 1.09 16.81 25.48
CA SER A 320 2.43 17.38 25.73
C SER A 320 3.49 16.87 24.76
N TRP A 321 4.23 17.80 24.17
CA TRP A 321 5.43 17.47 23.38
C TRP A 321 6.71 17.39 24.23
N THR A 322 6.62 17.60 25.53
CA THR A 322 7.71 17.37 26.48
C THR A 322 7.59 15.95 27.06
N PRO A 323 8.54 15.05 26.76
CA PRO A 323 8.48 13.67 27.24
C PRO A 323 8.84 13.56 28.73
N LYS A 324 8.32 12.52 29.39
CA LYS A 324 8.70 12.11 30.75
C LYS A 324 9.61 10.89 30.70
N SER A 325 10.64 10.84 31.56
CA SER A 325 11.48 9.65 31.68
C SER A 325 10.78 8.55 32.47
N LEU A 326 10.75 7.34 31.91
CA LEU A 326 10.27 6.13 32.58
C LEU A 326 11.42 5.38 33.24
N GLN A 327 12.53 5.19 32.53
CA GLN A 327 13.66 4.40 33.02
C GLN A 327 14.96 4.75 32.27
N ASN A 328 16.05 4.93 33.01
CA ASN A 328 17.38 5.08 32.43
C ASN A 328 18.01 3.70 32.19
N ASP A 329 18.99 3.64 31.28
CA ASP A 329 19.73 2.41 31.00
C ASP A 329 18.83 1.24 30.51
N PHE A 330 17.86 1.58 29.66
CA PHE A 330 16.82 0.65 29.25
C PHE A 330 16.53 0.78 27.76
N ILE A 331 16.88 -0.26 26.99
CA ILE A 331 16.72 -0.32 25.54
C ILE A 331 15.67 -1.37 25.22
N ILE A 332 14.56 -0.99 24.58
CA ILE A 332 13.54 -1.94 24.13
C ILE A 332 14.20 -2.88 23.13
N LYS A 333 14.16 -4.18 23.41
CA LYS A 333 14.57 -5.24 22.49
C LYS A 333 13.34 -5.77 21.76
N GLU A 334 12.31 -6.13 22.50
CA GLU A 334 11.02 -6.60 22.01
C GLU A 334 9.90 -6.06 22.89
N SER A 335 8.71 -5.91 22.33
CA SER A 335 7.54 -5.44 23.07
C SER A 335 6.25 -6.03 22.53
N ILE A 336 5.27 -6.22 23.40
CA ILE A 336 3.91 -6.62 23.04
C ILE A 336 2.92 -5.85 23.92
N ILE A 337 1.75 -5.52 23.38
CA ILE A 337 0.65 -4.96 24.15
C ILE A 337 -0.38 -6.06 24.38
N GLU A 338 -0.63 -6.38 25.64
CA GLU A 338 -1.62 -7.38 26.05
C GLU A 338 -2.41 -6.85 27.25
N ASP A 339 -3.73 -7.04 27.24
CA ASP A 339 -4.65 -6.56 28.29
C ASP A 339 -4.37 -5.08 28.67
N ASN A 340 -4.28 -4.24 27.63
CA ASN A 340 -4.00 -2.81 27.75
C ASN A 340 -2.69 -2.45 28.48
N THR A 341 -1.74 -3.39 28.52
CA THR A 341 -0.45 -3.26 29.20
C THR A 341 0.67 -3.54 28.20
N LEU A 342 1.63 -2.63 28.12
CA LEU A 342 2.84 -2.82 27.34
C LEU A 342 3.83 -3.66 28.13
N PHE A 343 4.19 -4.84 27.62
CA PHE A 343 5.27 -5.68 28.15
C PHE A 343 6.52 -5.48 27.31
N ILE A 344 7.67 -5.36 27.99
CA ILE A 344 8.92 -4.98 27.34
C ILE A 344 10.03 -5.92 27.79
N SER A 345 10.60 -6.65 26.83
CA SER A 345 11.90 -7.30 26.97
C SER A 345 12.95 -6.27 26.56
N ALA A 346 13.93 -6.03 27.43
CA ALA A 346 14.91 -4.97 27.23
C ALA A 346 16.34 -5.45 27.46
N ILE A 347 17.28 -4.63 26.99
CA ILE A 347 18.71 -4.80 27.19
C ILE A 347 19.23 -3.53 27.90
N GLY A 348 20.00 -3.70 28.97
CA GLY A 348 20.74 -2.59 29.57
C GLY A 348 21.88 -2.14 28.65
N SER A 349 22.32 -0.88 28.74
CA SER A 349 23.31 -0.29 27.81
C SER A 349 24.66 -1.01 27.78
N GLU A 350 25.09 -1.62 28.89
CA GLU A 350 26.29 -2.47 28.93
C GLU A 350 26.08 -3.87 28.33
N GLY A 351 24.84 -4.26 28.00
CA GLY A 351 24.48 -5.56 27.44
C GLY A 351 24.36 -6.70 28.46
N ASN A 352 24.84 -6.51 29.70
CA ASN A 352 24.93 -7.56 30.71
C ASN A 352 23.60 -7.87 31.42
N LYS A 353 22.66 -6.92 31.43
CA LYS A 353 21.34 -7.06 32.05
C LYS A 353 20.25 -7.17 30.99
N LYS A 354 19.28 -8.04 31.26
CA LYS A 354 18.10 -8.24 30.41
C LYS A 354 16.83 -7.99 31.22
N PRO A 355 16.52 -6.73 31.57
CA PRO A 355 15.35 -6.45 32.37
C PRO A 355 14.07 -6.74 31.58
N PHE A 356 13.08 -7.29 32.27
CA PHE A 356 11.74 -7.50 31.76
C PHE A 356 10.78 -6.60 32.54
N ALA A 357 9.99 -5.79 31.84
CA ALA A 357 9.18 -4.72 32.44
C ALA A 357 7.77 -4.68 31.88
N CYS A 358 6.89 -3.93 32.56
CA CYS A 358 5.59 -3.57 32.02
C CYS A 358 5.22 -2.10 32.28
N TYR A 359 4.36 -1.55 31.42
CA TYR A 359 3.78 -0.22 31.53
C TYR A 359 2.30 -0.25 31.20
N ASN A 360 1.43 0.18 32.12
CA ASN A 360 -0.03 0.18 31.91
C ASN A 360 -0.59 1.55 31.46
N GLY A 361 0.28 2.46 31.02
CA GLY A 361 -0.08 3.85 30.69
C GLY A 361 0.03 4.83 31.88
N THR A 362 0.18 4.33 33.10
CA THR A 362 0.33 5.16 34.32
C THR A 362 1.57 4.76 35.11
N GLU A 363 1.72 3.47 35.40
CA GLU A 363 2.80 2.92 36.22
C GLU A 363 3.75 2.07 35.36
N PHE A 364 5.05 2.32 35.47
CA PHE A 364 6.12 1.50 34.91
C PHE A 364 6.71 0.60 36.00
N ARG A 365 6.87 -0.69 35.74
CA ARG A 365 7.44 -1.66 36.71
C ARG A 365 8.43 -2.60 36.04
N ILE A 366 9.56 -2.84 36.70
CA ILE A 366 10.43 -3.97 36.38
C ILE A 366 9.82 -5.24 37.00
N LEU A 367 9.46 -6.20 36.15
CA LEU A 367 8.93 -7.50 36.55
C LEU A 367 10.04 -8.48 36.92
N HIS A 368 11.21 -8.35 36.26
CA HIS A 368 12.40 -9.13 36.58
C HIS A 368 13.67 -8.40 36.07
N ASP A 369 14.74 -8.36 36.87
CA ASP A 369 15.95 -7.58 36.52
C ASP A 369 16.83 -8.22 35.44
N ASN A 370 16.81 -9.54 35.32
CA ASN A 370 17.62 -10.28 34.35
C ASN A 370 16.94 -11.55 33.83
N LEU A 371 15.99 -11.40 32.92
CA LEU A 371 15.23 -12.48 32.30
C LEU A 371 15.17 -12.27 30.79
N ASP A 372 15.85 -13.14 30.03
CA ASP A 372 15.88 -13.07 28.56
C ASP A 372 14.56 -13.58 27.98
N ILE A 373 13.57 -12.69 27.88
CA ILE A 373 12.25 -12.98 27.29
C ILE A 373 12.31 -12.84 25.77
N ASP A 374 11.68 -13.81 25.11
CA ASP A 374 11.33 -13.84 23.69
C ASP A 374 9.81 -13.62 23.58
N LEU A 375 9.42 -12.35 23.45
CA LEU A 375 8.03 -11.91 23.39
C LEU A 375 7.37 -12.26 22.05
N SER A 376 8.17 -12.58 21.02
CA SER A 376 7.64 -13.06 19.73
C SER A 376 6.87 -14.38 19.84
N ARG A 377 7.05 -15.11 20.95
CA ARG A 377 6.41 -16.39 21.26
C ARG A 377 5.44 -16.27 22.43
N THR A 378 4.62 -15.22 22.41
CA THR A 378 3.62 -14.92 23.44
C THR A 378 2.23 -15.36 23.00
N ILE A 379 1.47 -15.95 23.92
CA ILE A 379 0.03 -16.18 23.77
C ILE A 379 -0.73 -15.58 24.95
N GLN A 380 -1.97 -15.13 24.71
CA GLN A 380 -2.90 -14.75 25.75
C GLN A 380 -3.83 -15.93 26.04
N PHE A 381 -4.01 -16.28 27.31
CA PHE A 381 -4.86 -17.39 27.71
C PHE A 381 -5.64 -17.04 28.96
N ARG A 382 -6.96 -16.94 28.82
CA ARG A 382 -7.88 -16.81 29.95
C ARG A 382 -8.24 -18.20 30.47
N SER A 383 -7.80 -18.52 31.68
CA SER A 383 -8.10 -19.81 32.32
C SER A 383 -9.54 -19.88 32.80
N LYS A 384 -10.04 -21.10 33.09
CA LYS A 384 -11.43 -21.33 33.56
C LYS A 384 -11.84 -20.57 34.83
N ASP A 385 -10.86 -20.19 35.64
CA ASP A 385 -11.03 -19.31 36.82
C ASP A 385 -11.15 -17.81 36.45
N ASN A 386 -11.28 -17.51 35.16
CA ASN A 386 -11.39 -16.16 34.58
C ASN A 386 -10.18 -15.25 34.84
N ILE A 387 -9.01 -15.86 35.10
CA ILE A 387 -7.75 -15.14 35.26
C ILE A 387 -7.04 -15.04 33.90
N ASN A 388 -6.53 -13.85 33.56
CA ASN A 388 -5.73 -13.67 32.34
C ASN A 388 -4.30 -14.13 32.60
N ASN A 389 -3.80 -14.93 31.68
CA ASN A 389 -2.43 -15.41 31.67
C ASN A 389 -1.82 -15.02 30.33
N ILE A 390 -0.61 -14.49 30.36
CA ILE A 390 0.19 -14.25 29.17
C ILE A 390 1.34 -15.25 29.26
N VAL A 391 1.38 -16.23 28.36
CA VAL A 391 2.43 -17.25 28.35
C VAL A 391 3.47 -16.83 27.33
N THR A 392 4.71 -16.67 27.78
CA THR A 392 5.83 -16.22 26.94
C THR A 392 7.05 -17.11 27.13
N VAL A 393 8.01 -17.05 26.21
CA VAL A 393 9.25 -17.83 26.27
C VAL A 393 10.37 -17.04 26.93
N ALA A 394 11.13 -17.68 27.81
CA ALA A 394 12.39 -17.22 28.37
C ALA A 394 13.55 -18.13 27.94
N LYS A 395 14.74 -17.58 27.77
CA LYS A 395 15.96 -18.31 27.38
C LYS A 395 16.92 -18.47 28.55
N LYS A 396 17.39 -19.69 28.78
CA LYS A 396 18.44 -20.01 29.77
C LYS A 396 19.33 -21.14 29.26
N LYS A 397 20.64 -20.88 29.23
CA LYS A 397 21.66 -21.83 28.73
C LYS A 397 21.32 -22.43 27.35
N GLY A 398 20.85 -21.58 26.43
CA GLY A 398 20.48 -21.98 25.06
C GLY A 398 19.16 -22.76 24.94
N LYS A 399 18.41 -22.96 26.04
CA LYS A 399 17.11 -23.64 26.03
C LYS A 399 15.98 -22.63 26.25
N ASN A 400 14.85 -22.88 25.58
CA ASN A 400 13.61 -22.13 25.71
C ASN A 400 12.75 -22.73 26.82
N TYR A 401 12.19 -21.90 27.68
CA TYR A 401 11.29 -22.29 28.77
C TYR A 401 10.10 -21.35 28.79
N PHE A 402 8.92 -21.82 29.18
CA PHE A 402 7.78 -20.92 29.36
C PHE A 402 7.74 -20.26 30.72
N ILE A 403 7.30 -19.02 30.70
CA ILE A 403 6.96 -18.20 31.84
C ILE A 403 5.53 -17.73 31.63
N VAL A 404 4.77 -17.64 32.72
CA VAL A 404 3.41 -17.13 32.73
C VAL A 404 3.39 -15.80 33.47
N LEU A 405 2.93 -14.76 32.81
CA LEU A 405 2.52 -13.52 33.45
C LEU A 405 1.06 -13.68 33.82
N ARG A 406 0.76 -13.68 35.10
CA ARG A 406 -0.59 -13.93 35.61
C ARG A 406 -1.07 -12.73 36.40
N ASN A 407 -2.27 -12.26 36.09
CA ASN A 407 -2.95 -11.26 36.91
C ASN A 407 -3.83 -11.93 37.98
N THR A 408 -4.61 -11.14 38.71
CA THR A 408 -5.56 -11.68 39.69
C THR A 408 -6.94 -11.11 39.46
N SER A 409 -7.97 -11.82 39.91
CA SER A 409 -9.35 -11.30 39.88
C SER A 409 -9.53 -10.01 40.68
N LYS A 410 -8.66 -9.75 41.68
CA LYS A 410 -8.68 -8.53 42.50
C LYS A 410 -7.95 -7.35 41.83
N ASN A 411 -6.96 -7.63 41.00
CA ASN A 411 -6.20 -6.62 40.28
C ASN A 411 -5.81 -7.17 38.91
N THR A 412 -6.65 -6.86 37.93
CA THR A 412 -6.49 -7.31 36.54
C THR A 412 -5.37 -6.54 35.82
N ALA A 413 -5.04 -5.34 36.29
CA ALA A 413 -3.99 -4.48 35.73
C ALA A 413 -2.58 -4.79 36.26
N LYS A 414 -2.44 -5.77 37.16
CA LYS A 414 -1.14 -6.15 37.75
C LYS A 414 -0.80 -7.60 37.44
N TYR A 415 0.29 -7.76 36.71
CA TYR A 415 0.84 -9.05 36.30
C TYR A 415 2.06 -9.40 37.14
N ASP A 416 2.09 -10.64 37.61
CA ASP A 416 3.23 -11.28 38.28
C ASP A 416 3.81 -12.39 37.40
N VAL A 417 5.11 -12.64 37.54
CA VAL A 417 5.85 -13.64 36.75
C VAL A 417 5.89 -14.98 37.48
N TYR A 418 5.54 -16.07 36.80
CA TYR A 418 5.55 -17.44 37.31
C TYR A 418 6.29 -18.39 36.35
N ASP A 419 7.13 -19.28 36.87
CA ASP A 419 7.67 -20.39 36.08
C ASP A 419 6.55 -21.41 35.76
N LEU A 420 6.53 -21.95 34.53
CA LEU A 420 5.54 -22.94 34.10
C LEU A 420 6.10 -24.36 34.02
N PHE A 421 5.36 -25.32 34.59
CA PHE A 421 5.67 -26.74 34.57
C PHE A 421 4.56 -27.58 33.96
N VAL A 422 4.97 -28.71 33.37
CA VAL A 422 4.06 -29.74 32.88
C VAL A 422 4.01 -30.89 33.89
N PRO A 423 2.82 -31.46 34.20
CA PRO A 423 2.69 -32.60 35.10
C PRO A 423 3.53 -33.81 34.66
N SER A 424 4.07 -34.57 35.62
CA SER A 424 4.85 -35.79 35.32
C SER A 424 4.06 -36.84 34.53
N SER A 425 2.72 -36.82 34.61
CA SER A 425 1.84 -37.71 33.83
C SER A 425 1.98 -37.56 32.31
N VAL A 426 2.49 -36.42 31.82
CA VAL A 426 2.74 -36.20 30.38
C VAL A 426 3.99 -36.95 29.89
N PHE A 427 4.86 -37.33 30.82
CA PHE A 427 6.18 -37.90 30.54
C PHE A 427 6.29 -39.40 30.81
N THR A 428 5.18 -40.06 31.19
CA THR A 428 5.15 -41.47 31.60
C THR A 428 5.76 -42.39 30.55
N ASP A 429 5.50 -42.10 29.28
CA ASP A 429 5.84 -42.98 28.16
C ASP A 429 7.31 -42.85 27.73
N VAL A 430 8.00 -41.79 28.15
CA VAL A 430 9.41 -41.50 27.80
C VAL A 430 10.35 -41.63 29.01
N GLY A 431 9.86 -42.18 30.13
CA GLY A 431 10.67 -42.43 31.33
C GLY A 431 11.21 -41.16 32.03
N MET A 432 10.68 -39.97 31.72
CA MET A 432 11.09 -38.73 32.37
C MET A 432 10.22 -38.43 33.59
N LYS A 433 10.81 -37.95 34.69
CA LYS A 433 10.08 -37.68 35.95
C LYS A 433 9.37 -36.31 36.00
N GLY A 434 9.19 -35.60 34.89
CA GLY A 434 8.70 -34.21 34.84
C GLY A 434 9.81 -33.17 34.97
N GLY A 435 9.56 -31.92 34.56
CA GLY A 435 10.58 -30.86 34.53
C GLY A 435 10.11 -29.56 33.87
N THR A 436 10.95 -28.52 33.88
CA THR A 436 10.77 -27.32 33.06
C THR A 436 10.85 -27.72 31.59
N VAL A 437 9.92 -27.24 30.76
CA VAL A 437 9.70 -27.83 29.43
C VAL A 437 10.19 -26.93 28.31
N THR A 438 11.01 -27.50 27.42
CA THR A 438 11.31 -26.92 26.12
C THR A 438 10.13 -27.09 25.19
N VAL A 439 9.49 -25.98 24.87
CA VAL A 439 8.40 -25.94 23.90
C VAL A 439 8.85 -25.24 22.63
N GLU A 440 8.51 -25.84 21.49
CA GLU A 440 8.81 -25.25 20.18
C GLU A 440 7.60 -24.60 19.51
N GLY A 441 6.38 -24.91 19.96
CA GLY A 441 5.15 -24.27 19.48
C GLY A 441 4.08 -24.19 20.56
N ILE A 442 3.41 -23.05 20.67
CA ILE A 442 2.25 -22.85 21.53
C ILE A 442 1.21 -21.98 20.82
N LYS A 443 -0.07 -22.29 21.01
CA LYS A 443 -1.16 -21.44 20.58
C LYS A 443 -2.36 -21.60 21.51
N ASP A 444 -3.04 -20.51 21.84
CA ASP A 444 -4.36 -20.57 22.46
C ASP A 444 -5.43 -20.71 21.36
N TYR A 445 -6.41 -21.57 21.62
CA TYR A 445 -7.54 -21.78 20.72
C TYR A 445 -8.72 -22.38 21.47
N ASN A 446 -9.91 -21.80 21.30
CA ASN A 446 -11.17 -22.30 21.86
C ASN A 446 -11.07 -22.68 23.36
N GLY A 447 -10.50 -21.79 24.17
CA GLY A 447 -10.35 -21.98 25.62
C GLY A 447 -9.30 -23.03 26.04
N LYS A 448 -8.42 -23.47 25.12
CA LYS A 448 -7.33 -24.40 25.41
C LYS A 448 -6.01 -23.86 24.88
N MET A 449 -4.91 -24.17 25.58
CA MET A 449 -3.57 -24.05 25.05
C MET A 449 -3.21 -25.33 24.30
N TYR A 450 -2.73 -25.20 23.08
CA TYR A 450 -2.13 -26.25 22.26
C TYR A 450 -0.62 -26.07 22.32
N ILE A 451 0.10 -27.11 22.73
CA ILE A 451 1.52 -27.01 23.04
C ILE A 451 2.25 -28.19 22.42
N PHE A 452 3.26 -27.92 21.59
CA PHE A 452 4.17 -28.95 21.09
C PHE A 452 5.38 -29.12 22.01
N LEU A 453 5.52 -30.32 22.57
CA LEU A 453 6.59 -30.69 23.48
C LEU A 453 7.70 -31.42 22.71
N LYS A 454 8.89 -30.82 22.67
CA LYS A 454 10.03 -31.39 21.93
C LYS A 454 10.50 -32.73 22.50
N GLN A 455 10.54 -32.85 23.83
CA GLN A 455 11.11 -34.02 24.50
C GLN A 455 10.29 -35.29 24.24
N THR A 456 8.98 -35.14 24.07
CA THR A 456 8.04 -36.23 23.84
C THR A 456 7.56 -36.31 22.38
N ASN A 457 8.01 -35.39 21.50
CA ASN A 457 7.51 -35.24 20.13
C ASN A 457 5.98 -35.30 20.04
N SER A 458 5.31 -34.59 20.96
CA SER A 458 3.87 -34.70 21.14
C SER A 458 3.22 -33.33 21.20
N VAL A 459 1.97 -33.27 20.74
CA VAL A 459 1.11 -32.10 20.93
C VAL A 459 0.16 -32.40 22.08
N ILE A 460 0.15 -31.53 23.07
CA ILE A 460 -0.76 -31.58 24.22
C ILE A 460 -1.74 -30.42 24.19
N THR A 461 -2.84 -30.58 24.91
CA THR A 461 -3.80 -29.52 25.22
C THR A 461 -3.90 -29.33 26.73
N ALA A 462 -4.10 -28.10 27.19
CA ALA A 462 -4.35 -27.76 28.60
C ALA A 462 -5.34 -26.59 28.69
N ASP A 463 -6.11 -26.47 29.77
CA ASP A 463 -7.17 -25.45 29.89
C ASP A 463 -7.13 -24.63 31.19
N SER A 464 -6.14 -24.86 32.04
CA SER A 464 -6.05 -24.25 33.35
C SER A 464 -4.61 -24.27 33.88
N PHE A 465 -4.38 -23.53 34.96
CA PHE A 465 -3.15 -23.55 35.73
C PHE A 465 -3.47 -23.82 37.19
N LYS A 466 -2.51 -24.42 37.91
CA LYS A 466 -2.57 -24.63 39.35
C LYS A 466 -1.32 -24.07 40.02
N LEU A 467 -1.50 -23.22 41.03
CA LEU A 467 -0.42 -22.78 41.91
C LEU A 467 0.11 -23.97 42.72
N THR A 468 1.43 -24.08 42.81
CA THR A 468 2.10 -25.15 43.55
C THR A 468 3.41 -24.65 44.13
N GLY A 469 3.94 -25.36 45.14
CA GLY A 469 5.37 -25.29 45.44
C GLY A 469 6.18 -25.92 44.31
N LEU A 470 7.51 -25.70 44.34
CA LEU A 470 8.44 -26.34 43.40
C LEU A 470 8.22 -27.86 43.43
N PRO A 471 7.82 -28.49 42.30
CA PRO A 471 7.62 -29.93 42.28
C PRO A 471 8.90 -30.66 42.73
N SER A 472 8.78 -31.71 43.55
CA SER A 472 9.92 -32.38 44.19
C SER A 472 10.93 -32.98 43.21
N ASN A 473 10.50 -33.24 41.98
CA ASN A 473 11.30 -33.72 40.85
C ASN A 473 12.03 -32.60 40.08
N VAL A 474 11.81 -31.32 40.43
CA VAL A 474 12.40 -30.16 39.76
C VAL A 474 13.47 -29.53 40.65
N LYS A 475 14.68 -29.38 40.12
CA LYS A 475 15.77 -28.68 40.80
C LYS A 475 15.56 -27.16 40.75
N SER A 476 15.80 -26.47 41.86
CA SER A 476 15.66 -25.01 41.98
C SER A 476 16.52 -24.23 40.99
N GLU A 477 17.71 -24.74 40.64
CA GLU A 477 18.61 -24.16 39.64
C GLU A 477 17.99 -24.03 38.23
N ASN A 478 16.91 -24.77 37.94
CA ASN A 478 16.19 -24.73 36.67
C ASN A 478 15.05 -23.71 36.64
N THR A 479 14.84 -22.98 37.74
CA THR A 479 13.79 -21.94 37.86
C THR A 479 14.36 -20.56 37.50
N PHE A 480 13.51 -19.65 37.04
CA PHE A 480 13.89 -18.24 36.85
C PHE A 480 13.43 -17.38 38.01
N THR A 481 12.24 -17.65 38.54
CA THR A 481 11.60 -16.81 39.56
C THR A 481 11.97 -17.19 41.00
N GLY A 482 12.55 -18.37 41.20
CA GLY A 482 13.04 -18.87 42.50
C GLY A 482 11.98 -19.20 43.56
N SER A 483 10.74 -18.71 43.44
CA SER A 483 9.67 -18.98 44.41
C SER A 483 8.24 -18.95 43.86
N LYS A 484 8.02 -18.59 42.59
CA LYS A 484 6.68 -18.43 42.00
C LYS A 484 6.45 -19.45 40.88
N TYR A 485 5.51 -20.37 41.08
CA TYR A 485 5.35 -21.54 40.19
C TYR A 485 3.90 -21.83 39.81
N LEU A 486 3.70 -22.26 38.56
CA LEU A 486 2.44 -22.80 38.05
C LEU A 486 2.67 -24.16 37.38
N VAL A 487 1.68 -25.04 37.48
CA VAL A 487 1.61 -26.31 36.73
C VAL A 487 0.37 -26.29 35.83
N LEU A 488 0.49 -26.79 34.60
CA LEU A 488 -0.66 -26.96 33.70
C LEU A 488 -1.71 -27.91 34.28
N GLY A 489 -2.98 -27.50 34.21
CA GLY A 489 -4.14 -28.28 34.60
C GLY A 489 -4.88 -28.90 33.41
N ASN A 490 -5.59 -30.00 33.66
CA ASN A 490 -6.40 -30.75 32.69
C ASN A 490 -5.68 -31.08 31.38
N VAL A 491 -4.44 -31.58 31.49
CA VAL A 491 -3.58 -31.83 30.33
C VAL A 491 -4.01 -33.11 29.59
N LYS A 492 -4.14 -33.04 28.26
CA LYS A 492 -4.38 -34.19 27.38
C LYS A 492 -3.43 -34.19 26.18
N THR A 493 -2.75 -35.31 25.95
CA THR A 493 -1.97 -35.53 24.70
C THR A 493 -2.92 -35.83 23.54
N ILE A 494 -2.80 -35.09 22.44
CA ILE A 494 -3.67 -35.24 21.25
C ILE A 494 -2.95 -35.84 20.04
N TYR A 495 -1.63 -35.62 19.92
CA TYR A 495 -0.78 -36.28 18.91
C TYR A 495 0.53 -36.72 19.55
N LYS A 496 1.05 -37.88 19.14
CA LYS A 496 2.33 -38.45 19.58
C LYS A 496 3.19 -38.77 18.38
N ASP A 497 4.50 -38.84 18.58
CA ASP A 497 5.48 -39.22 17.57
C ASP A 497 5.36 -38.40 16.27
N VAL A 498 5.20 -37.09 16.43
CA VAL A 498 5.10 -36.14 15.33
C VAL A 498 6.26 -35.15 15.32
N LEU A 499 6.66 -34.73 14.13
CA LEU A 499 7.52 -33.58 13.92
C LEU A 499 6.64 -32.33 13.74
N TYR A 500 6.93 -31.29 14.51
CA TYR A 500 6.22 -30.02 14.44
C TYR A 500 6.68 -29.20 13.22
N LYS A 501 5.71 -28.66 12.47
CA LYS A 501 5.97 -27.72 11.37
C LYS A 501 5.44 -26.33 11.68
N GLY A 502 4.29 -26.20 12.35
CA GLY A 502 3.77 -24.90 12.74
C GLY A 502 2.35 -24.93 13.31
N PHE A 503 2.03 -23.91 14.10
CA PHE A 503 0.67 -23.47 14.38
C PHE A 503 0.41 -22.17 13.62
N LEU A 504 -0.76 -22.06 13.00
CA LEU A 504 -1.25 -20.85 12.34
C LEU A 504 -2.68 -20.61 12.81
N LEU A 505 -3.02 -19.36 13.13
CA LEU A 505 -4.40 -18.93 13.28
C LEU A 505 -4.78 -18.14 12.04
N ASP A 506 -5.95 -18.43 11.49
CA ASP A 506 -6.55 -17.68 10.39
C ASP A 506 -8.05 -17.55 10.69
N ASP A 507 -8.51 -16.32 10.88
CA ASP A 507 -9.79 -15.98 11.50
C ASP A 507 -10.07 -16.80 12.77
N ASP A 508 -11.10 -17.65 12.74
CA ASP A 508 -11.57 -18.48 13.84
C ASP A 508 -10.99 -19.91 13.82
N ASN A 509 -10.03 -20.20 12.92
CA ASN A 509 -9.50 -21.55 12.74
C ASN A 509 -8.06 -21.68 13.24
N LEU A 510 -7.77 -22.81 13.88
CA LEU A 510 -6.41 -23.23 14.19
C LEU A 510 -5.93 -24.26 13.17
N LEU A 511 -4.89 -23.90 12.42
CA LEU A 511 -4.19 -24.78 11.52
C LEU A 511 -2.96 -25.35 12.24
N LEU A 512 -2.93 -26.67 12.40
CA LEU A 512 -1.84 -27.42 13.01
C LEU A 512 -1.15 -28.27 11.94
N HIS A 513 0.06 -27.87 11.59
CA HIS A 513 0.88 -28.54 10.59
C HIS A 513 1.93 -29.42 11.24
N LEU A 514 1.87 -30.71 10.90
CA LEU A 514 2.68 -31.77 11.47
C LEU A 514 3.24 -32.68 10.36
N GLN A 515 4.21 -33.49 10.73
CA GLN A 515 4.64 -34.64 9.95
C GLN A 515 4.71 -35.85 10.88
N ASN A 516 4.08 -36.96 10.49
CA ASN A 516 4.18 -38.19 11.25
C ASN A 516 5.63 -38.73 11.15
N LYS A 517 6.19 -39.21 12.26
CA LYS A 517 7.59 -39.64 12.31
C LYS A 517 7.82 -40.99 11.64
N ASP A 518 6.82 -41.87 11.66
CA ASP A 518 6.96 -43.25 11.21
C ASP A 518 6.83 -43.37 9.69
N ASP A 519 5.71 -42.91 9.12
CA ASP A 519 5.42 -42.98 7.68
C ASP A 519 5.87 -41.73 6.90
N LYS A 520 6.30 -40.67 7.61
CA LYS A 520 6.68 -39.36 7.04
C LYS A 520 5.54 -38.61 6.34
N ASP A 521 4.29 -39.02 6.52
CA ASP A 521 3.12 -38.31 5.99
C ASP A 521 3.04 -36.90 6.57
N TYR A 522 2.87 -35.92 5.70
CA TYR A 522 2.59 -34.54 6.11
C TYR A 522 1.11 -34.35 6.38
N LEU A 523 0.77 -33.71 7.50
CA LEU A 523 -0.58 -33.62 8.02
C LEU A 523 -0.91 -32.16 8.35
N LEU A 524 -1.96 -31.63 7.75
CA LEU A 524 -2.53 -30.33 8.07
C LEU A 524 -3.90 -30.52 8.71
N TYR A 525 -3.96 -30.35 10.04
CA TYR A 525 -5.21 -30.32 10.78
C TYR A 525 -5.78 -28.91 10.80
N ILE A 526 -7.08 -28.78 10.54
CA ILE A 526 -7.83 -27.53 10.65
C ILE A 526 -8.88 -27.73 11.74
N TYR A 527 -8.73 -27.00 12.83
CA TYR A 527 -9.68 -26.93 13.94
C TYR A 527 -10.61 -25.74 13.74
N ASP A 528 -11.92 -26.03 13.72
CA ASP A 528 -13.04 -25.07 13.75
C ASP A 528 -13.89 -25.41 14.99
N ARG A 529 -13.55 -24.78 16.12
CA ARG A 529 -14.09 -25.02 17.46
C ARG A 529 -13.98 -26.49 17.86
N ASP A 530 -15.08 -27.23 17.75
CA ASP A 530 -15.18 -28.65 18.08
C ASP A 530 -15.00 -29.57 16.87
N LYS A 531 -14.95 -28.99 15.67
CA LYS A 531 -14.75 -29.70 14.42
C LYS A 531 -13.25 -29.79 14.10
N VAL A 532 -12.82 -30.93 13.57
CA VAL A 532 -11.47 -31.12 13.05
C VAL A 532 -11.56 -31.70 11.65
N SER A 533 -10.78 -31.13 10.73
CA SER A 533 -10.58 -31.63 9.36
C SER A 533 -9.09 -31.86 9.11
N LEU A 534 -8.76 -32.78 8.22
CA LEU A 534 -7.37 -33.17 7.91
C LEU A 534 -7.15 -33.12 6.40
N ALA A 535 -6.14 -32.35 5.98
CA ALA A 535 -5.52 -32.50 4.67
C ALA A 535 -4.21 -33.28 4.83
N ARG A 536 -4.01 -34.27 3.96
CA ARG A 536 -2.78 -35.08 3.92
C ARG A 536 -1.83 -34.56 2.86
N ASP A 537 -0.58 -34.96 2.97
CA ASP A 537 0.49 -34.73 2.01
C ASP A 537 0.88 -33.25 1.84
N VAL A 538 0.35 -32.36 2.68
CA VAL A 538 0.65 -30.92 2.65
C VAL A 538 2.06 -30.70 3.19
N VAL A 539 3.05 -30.61 2.31
CA VAL A 539 4.47 -30.41 2.67
C VAL A 539 4.70 -29.02 3.25
N LYS A 540 4.04 -28.02 2.68
CA LYS A 540 4.26 -26.61 3.02
C LYS A 540 3.01 -25.77 2.75
N ILE A 541 2.75 -24.81 3.64
CA ILE A 541 1.75 -23.76 3.42
C ILE A 541 2.50 -22.52 2.91
N ASN A 542 2.12 -22.05 1.72
CA ASN A 542 2.73 -20.88 1.09
C ASN A 542 1.98 -19.60 1.43
N MET A 543 0.65 -19.62 1.35
CA MET A 543 -0.19 -18.47 1.67
C MET A 543 -1.54 -18.92 2.22
N LEU A 544 -2.16 -18.07 3.04
CA LEU A 544 -3.49 -18.23 3.63
C LEU A 544 -4.30 -16.94 3.43
N LYS A 545 -5.61 -17.09 3.19
CA LYS A 545 -6.55 -15.98 3.17
C LYS A 545 -7.94 -16.50 3.52
N SER A 546 -8.52 -16.04 4.62
CA SER A 546 -9.94 -16.27 4.91
C SER A 546 -10.83 -15.15 4.35
N ILE A 547 -11.99 -15.55 3.85
CA ILE A 547 -13.04 -14.69 3.30
C ILE A 547 -14.39 -15.30 3.68
N GLY A 548 -15.11 -14.66 4.59
CA GLY A 548 -16.37 -15.18 5.11
C GLY A 548 -16.18 -16.54 5.80
N THR A 549 -16.95 -17.57 5.42
CA THR A 549 -16.85 -18.92 6.00
C THR A 549 -15.73 -19.77 5.40
N LYS A 550 -14.95 -19.21 4.47
CA LYS A 550 -14.01 -19.97 3.63
C LYS A 550 -12.58 -19.55 3.92
N THR A 551 -11.70 -20.52 4.01
CA THR A 551 -10.25 -20.33 4.12
C THR A 551 -9.56 -20.91 2.90
N PHE A 552 -8.86 -20.08 2.14
CA PHE A 552 -8.10 -20.48 0.96
C PHE A 552 -6.64 -20.70 1.34
N ILE A 553 -6.07 -21.81 0.88
CA ILE A 553 -4.74 -22.28 1.30
C ILE A 553 -3.93 -22.64 0.06
N ALA A 554 -2.95 -21.81 -0.28
CA ALA A 554 -1.96 -22.16 -1.30
C ALA A 554 -0.90 -23.03 -0.65
N VAL A 555 -0.72 -24.25 -1.15
CA VAL A 555 0.17 -25.27 -0.57
C VAL A 555 1.14 -25.84 -1.59
N GLU A 556 2.16 -26.52 -1.09
CA GLU A 556 2.83 -27.59 -1.80
C GLU A 556 2.40 -28.92 -1.19
N ASP A 557 1.92 -29.85 -2.02
CA ASP A 557 1.49 -31.20 -1.63
C ASP A 557 2.25 -32.30 -2.38
N ILE A 558 2.16 -33.55 -1.91
CA ILE A 558 2.67 -34.72 -2.64
C ILE A 558 1.52 -35.37 -3.40
N ASP A 559 1.67 -35.49 -4.72
CA ASP A 559 0.75 -36.27 -5.54
C ASP A 559 0.97 -37.78 -5.31
N ARG A 560 0.02 -38.44 -4.65
CA ARG A 560 0.09 -39.89 -4.36
C ARG A 560 0.18 -40.79 -5.60
N ILE A 561 -0.19 -40.29 -6.79
CA ILE A 561 -0.09 -41.07 -8.01
C ILE A 561 1.35 -41.05 -8.55
N THR A 562 2.00 -39.89 -8.50
CA THR A 562 3.31 -39.68 -9.13
C THR A 562 4.47 -39.62 -8.13
N ASP A 563 4.17 -39.57 -6.83
CA ASP A 563 5.10 -39.34 -5.72
C ASP A 563 5.94 -38.06 -5.88
N LYS A 564 5.39 -37.07 -6.59
CA LYS A 564 6.04 -35.78 -6.84
C LYS A 564 5.38 -34.67 -6.05
N GLN A 565 6.21 -33.78 -5.54
CA GLN A 565 5.76 -32.53 -4.96
C GLN A 565 5.22 -31.61 -6.06
N ARG A 566 4.06 -31.00 -5.81
CA ARG A 566 3.43 -30.02 -6.70
C ARG A 566 2.81 -28.88 -5.89
N HIS A 567 2.41 -27.82 -6.58
CA HIS A 567 1.61 -26.76 -5.97
C HIS A 567 0.12 -27.09 -6.05
N ALA A 568 -0.66 -26.62 -5.08
CA ALA A 568 -2.12 -26.72 -5.12
C ALA A 568 -2.79 -25.54 -4.41
N LEU A 569 -4.03 -25.26 -4.79
CA LEU A 569 -4.91 -24.34 -4.10
C LEU A 569 -6.03 -25.13 -3.43
N LEU A 570 -6.08 -25.10 -2.10
CA LEU A 570 -7.13 -25.72 -1.30
C LEU A 570 -8.16 -24.69 -0.86
N ILE A 571 -9.36 -25.17 -0.56
CA ILE A 571 -10.39 -24.43 0.17
C ILE A 571 -10.87 -25.25 1.36
N TYR A 572 -11.00 -24.59 2.50
CA TYR A 572 -11.73 -25.09 3.66
C TYR A 572 -13.02 -24.27 3.82
N ASP A 573 -14.19 -24.92 3.92
CA ASP A 573 -15.48 -24.23 4.12
C ASP A 573 -16.13 -24.65 5.45
N GLN A 574 -16.23 -23.70 6.37
CA GLN A 574 -16.79 -23.88 7.72
C GLN A 574 -18.29 -24.18 7.71
N SER A 575 -19.01 -23.75 6.66
CA SER A 575 -20.46 -23.95 6.54
C SER A 575 -20.83 -25.39 6.24
N ILE A 576 -19.87 -26.22 5.82
CA ILE A 576 -20.09 -27.63 5.49
C ILE A 576 -20.08 -28.46 6.79
N SER A 577 -21.17 -29.18 7.05
CA SER A 577 -21.30 -30.00 8.26
C SER A 577 -20.46 -31.27 8.23
N SER A 578 -20.30 -31.91 7.06
CA SER A 578 -19.59 -33.18 6.90
C SER A 578 -18.07 -33.00 6.86
N ALA A 579 -17.36 -33.55 7.85
CA ALA A 579 -15.90 -33.37 8.00
C ALA A 579 -15.09 -33.77 6.75
N ASN A 580 -15.52 -34.81 6.02
CA ASN A 580 -14.79 -35.37 4.87
C ASN A 580 -14.81 -34.49 3.61
N ILE A 581 -15.69 -33.49 3.54
CA ILE A 581 -15.84 -32.63 2.35
C ILE A 581 -15.65 -31.13 2.65
N ARG A 582 -15.23 -30.78 3.88
CA ARG A 582 -14.94 -29.38 4.23
C ARG A 582 -13.70 -28.87 3.52
N ILE A 583 -12.71 -29.74 3.29
CA ILE A 583 -11.49 -29.42 2.55
C ILE A 583 -11.64 -29.96 1.13
N LYS A 584 -11.35 -29.12 0.13
CA LYS A 584 -11.33 -29.51 -1.28
C LYS A 584 -10.14 -28.90 -2.00
N ASN A 585 -9.64 -29.60 -3.01
CA ASN A 585 -8.74 -29.03 -4.01
C ASN A 585 -9.55 -28.16 -4.96
N LEU A 586 -9.21 -26.87 -5.09
CA LEU A 586 -9.76 -25.99 -6.12
C LEU A 586 -8.99 -26.14 -7.43
N VAL A 587 -7.66 -26.05 -7.36
CA VAL A 587 -6.78 -26.16 -8.52
C VAL A 587 -5.55 -26.97 -8.16
N LEU A 588 -5.29 -28.02 -8.95
CA LEU A 588 -4.06 -28.81 -8.86
C LEU A 588 -2.99 -28.19 -9.76
N GLY A 589 -1.73 -28.25 -9.33
CA GLY A 589 -0.59 -27.72 -10.07
C GLY A 589 -0.46 -26.18 -10.05
N MET A 590 -1.30 -25.47 -9.28
CA MET A 590 -1.33 -24.00 -9.29
C MET A 590 -0.32 -23.37 -8.33
N GLN A 591 0.76 -22.84 -8.90
CA GLN A 591 1.66 -21.94 -8.19
C GLN A 591 1.03 -20.55 -8.09
N THR A 592 0.43 -20.25 -6.94
CA THR A 592 -0.22 -18.95 -6.70
C THR A 592 0.83 -17.84 -6.57
N LYS A 593 0.64 -16.75 -7.31
CA LYS A 593 1.55 -15.59 -7.31
C LYS A 593 1.02 -14.42 -6.48
N VAL A 594 -0.26 -14.11 -6.66
CA VAL A 594 -0.94 -13.03 -5.95
C VAL A 594 -2.43 -13.34 -5.84
N TRP A 595 -3.05 -12.90 -4.76
CA TRP A 595 -4.49 -12.91 -4.61
C TRP A 595 -4.97 -11.70 -3.84
N GLU A 596 -6.24 -11.37 -3.98
CA GLU A 596 -6.88 -10.26 -3.29
C GLU A 596 -8.34 -10.60 -3.02
N GLU A 597 -8.87 -10.05 -1.94
CA GLU A 597 -10.29 -10.13 -1.63
C GLU A 597 -11.06 -8.98 -2.32
N LEU A 598 -12.18 -9.30 -2.95
CA LEU A 598 -13.09 -8.38 -3.63
C LEU A 598 -14.52 -8.64 -3.18
N ASP A 599 -15.07 -7.79 -2.30
CA ASP A 599 -16.45 -7.88 -1.78
C ASP A 599 -16.86 -9.32 -1.40
N GLY A 600 -16.06 -9.98 -0.57
CA GLY A 600 -16.32 -11.36 -0.14
C GLY A 600 -15.96 -12.46 -1.16
N SER A 601 -15.31 -12.10 -2.27
CA SER A 601 -14.80 -13.05 -3.28
C SER A 601 -13.27 -13.08 -3.29
N LEU A 602 -12.67 -14.20 -3.68
CA LEU A 602 -11.22 -14.30 -3.89
C LEU A 602 -10.89 -14.13 -5.38
N ALA A 603 -10.12 -13.10 -5.73
CA ALA A 603 -9.44 -13.04 -7.02
C ALA A 603 -8.01 -13.56 -6.87
N VAL A 604 -7.58 -14.45 -7.75
CA VAL A 604 -6.27 -15.12 -7.64
C VAL A 604 -5.60 -15.27 -8.99
N ASN A 605 -4.31 -14.94 -9.05
CA ASN A 605 -3.45 -15.21 -10.19
C ASN A 605 -2.38 -16.26 -9.84
N GLY A 606 -2.10 -17.15 -10.78
CA GLY A 606 -1.05 -18.13 -10.64
C GLY A 606 -0.66 -18.79 -11.96
N HIS A 607 0.37 -19.64 -11.88
CA HIS A 607 0.82 -20.48 -12.98
C HIS A 607 0.46 -21.94 -12.70
N GLU A 608 -0.32 -22.56 -13.59
CA GLU A 608 -0.62 -23.99 -13.53
C GLU A 608 0.44 -24.78 -14.28
N ALA A 609 1.27 -25.50 -13.51
CA ALA A 609 2.43 -26.22 -14.04
C ALA A 609 2.04 -27.35 -15.01
N ASP A 610 0.94 -28.05 -14.74
CA ASP A 610 0.53 -29.24 -15.49
C ASP A 610 0.16 -28.89 -16.95
N ILE A 611 -0.48 -27.74 -17.14
CA ILE A 611 -0.88 -27.23 -18.47
C ILE A 611 0.02 -26.11 -18.98
N LYS A 612 1.00 -25.67 -18.18
CA LYS A 612 1.95 -24.58 -18.46
C LYS A 612 1.27 -23.25 -18.83
N ARG A 613 0.22 -22.87 -18.08
CA ARG A 613 -0.57 -21.65 -18.36
C ARG A 613 -0.66 -20.76 -17.13
N SER A 614 -0.55 -19.46 -17.36
CA SER A 614 -0.84 -18.45 -16.33
C SER A 614 -2.31 -18.04 -16.43
N LYS A 615 -3.00 -17.96 -15.30
CA LYS A 615 -4.44 -17.69 -15.27
C LYS A 615 -4.84 -16.75 -14.14
N VAL A 616 -5.98 -16.10 -14.31
CA VAL A 616 -6.66 -15.35 -13.24
C VAL A 616 -8.03 -15.97 -13.01
N TYR A 617 -8.27 -16.36 -11.77
CA TYR A 617 -9.54 -16.92 -11.30
C TYR A 617 -10.24 -15.97 -10.34
N LEU A 618 -11.55 -16.15 -10.23
CA LEU A 618 -12.40 -15.52 -9.24
C LEU A 618 -13.25 -16.61 -8.58
N TYR A 619 -13.19 -16.68 -7.25
CA TYR A 619 -14.07 -17.50 -6.44
C TYR A 619 -15.07 -16.59 -5.72
N SER A 620 -16.36 -16.71 -6.04
CA SER A 620 -17.45 -16.08 -5.28
C SER A 620 -18.31 -17.18 -4.64
N ASN A 621 -19.40 -17.58 -5.31
CA ASN A 621 -20.15 -18.80 -4.99
C ASN A 621 -19.64 -20.01 -5.80
N GLU A 622 -19.09 -19.73 -6.98
CA GLU A 622 -18.47 -20.70 -7.87
C GLU A 622 -17.05 -20.25 -8.25
N PHE A 623 -16.23 -21.22 -8.64
CA PHE A 623 -14.87 -20.95 -9.11
C PHE A 623 -14.89 -20.70 -10.62
N LYS A 624 -14.48 -19.50 -11.04
CA LYS A 624 -14.57 -19.04 -12.42
C LYS A 624 -13.20 -18.61 -12.95
N GLU A 625 -12.85 -19.09 -14.14
CA GLU A 625 -11.72 -18.54 -14.91
C GLU A 625 -12.13 -17.19 -15.53
N LEU A 626 -11.38 -16.12 -15.22
CA LEU A 626 -11.60 -14.79 -15.80
C LEU A 626 -10.67 -14.51 -16.97
N LEU A 627 -9.39 -14.88 -16.84
CA LEU A 627 -8.36 -14.69 -17.85
C LEU A 627 -7.55 -15.97 -18.00
N GLY A 628 -7.68 -16.61 -19.15
CA GLY A 628 -6.85 -17.74 -19.57
C GLY A 628 -5.60 -17.24 -20.30
N ASN A 629 -4.47 -17.96 -20.17
CA ASN A 629 -3.24 -17.66 -20.91
C ASN A 629 -2.72 -16.23 -20.70
N PHE A 630 -2.85 -15.74 -19.47
CA PHE A 630 -2.60 -14.35 -19.11
C PHE A 630 -1.46 -14.23 -18.10
N GLU A 631 -0.31 -13.74 -18.56
CA GLU A 631 0.86 -13.48 -17.73
C GLU A 631 0.76 -12.09 -17.09
N VAL A 632 0.27 -12.06 -15.86
CA VAL A 632 0.14 -10.83 -15.07
C VAL A 632 1.52 -10.22 -14.80
N ASN A 633 1.69 -8.96 -15.19
CA ASN A 633 2.89 -8.14 -14.96
C ASN A 633 2.61 -6.94 -14.04
N TYR A 634 1.33 -6.60 -13.83
CA TYR A 634 0.88 -5.55 -12.93
C TYR A 634 -0.42 -5.98 -12.26
N TRP A 635 -0.53 -5.74 -10.95
CA TRP A 635 -1.67 -6.11 -10.12
C TRP A 635 -1.76 -5.15 -8.94
N GLU A 636 -2.84 -4.38 -8.87
CA GLU A 636 -3.06 -3.45 -7.76
C GLU A 636 -4.55 -3.40 -7.43
N LYS A 637 -4.89 -3.62 -6.16
CA LYS A 637 -6.24 -3.42 -5.65
C LYS A 637 -6.45 -1.95 -5.33
N ILE A 638 -7.46 -1.34 -5.93
CA ILE A 638 -7.85 0.04 -5.71
C ILE A 638 -9.37 0.04 -5.47
N ASP A 639 -9.77 0.51 -4.29
CA ASP A 639 -11.15 0.39 -3.80
C ASP A 639 -11.63 -1.08 -3.86
N ASN A 640 -12.79 -1.33 -4.48
CA ASN A 640 -13.37 -2.67 -4.63
C ASN A 640 -13.05 -3.32 -5.99
N LYS A 641 -11.91 -2.96 -6.59
CA LYS A 641 -11.48 -3.49 -7.89
C LYS A 641 -10.00 -3.79 -7.89
N ILE A 642 -9.62 -4.71 -8.76
CA ILE A 642 -8.21 -4.96 -9.09
C ILE A 642 -7.97 -4.43 -10.48
N PHE A 643 -7.01 -3.53 -10.61
CA PHE A 643 -6.44 -3.15 -11.90
C PHE A 643 -5.28 -4.08 -12.20
N THR A 644 -5.31 -4.73 -13.37
CA THR A 644 -4.25 -5.66 -13.77
C THR A 644 -3.88 -5.48 -15.23
N SER A 645 -2.59 -5.61 -15.52
CA SER A 645 -2.06 -5.64 -16.88
C SER A 645 -1.14 -6.85 -17.03
N GLY A 646 -1.14 -7.43 -18.21
CA GLY A 646 -0.39 -8.65 -18.48
C GLY A 646 -0.39 -9.03 -19.95
N LYS A 647 0.49 -9.97 -20.31
CA LYS A 647 0.57 -10.50 -21.67
C LYS A 647 -0.46 -11.61 -21.85
N ASP A 648 -1.41 -11.38 -22.76
CA ASP A 648 -2.26 -12.43 -23.31
C ASP A 648 -1.44 -13.20 -24.35
N THR A 649 -1.09 -14.45 -24.07
CA THR A 649 -0.20 -15.23 -24.95
C THR A 649 -0.91 -15.76 -26.20
N ASP A 650 -2.24 -15.83 -26.19
CA ASP A 650 -3.01 -16.26 -27.37
C ASP A 650 -3.09 -15.13 -28.40
N ARG A 651 -3.34 -13.90 -27.93
CA ARG A 651 -3.34 -12.69 -28.78
C ARG A 651 -1.94 -12.12 -29.03
N ASN A 652 -0.96 -12.54 -28.24
CA ASN A 652 0.37 -11.93 -28.16
C ASN A 652 0.31 -10.40 -27.96
N ALA A 653 -0.57 -9.97 -27.05
CA ALA A 653 -0.84 -8.56 -26.77
C ALA A 653 -0.83 -8.28 -25.26
N SER A 654 -0.27 -7.14 -24.83
CA SER A 654 -0.44 -6.70 -23.44
C SER A 654 -1.82 -6.10 -23.27
N THR A 655 -2.60 -6.62 -22.32
CA THR A 655 -3.98 -6.17 -22.10
C THR A 655 -4.12 -5.60 -20.70
N PHE A 656 -4.79 -4.46 -20.60
CA PHE A 656 -5.16 -3.83 -19.34
C PHE A 656 -6.63 -4.14 -19.00
N CYS A 657 -6.87 -4.67 -17.81
CA CYS A 657 -8.17 -5.07 -17.32
C CYS A 657 -8.45 -4.47 -15.92
N SER A 658 -9.74 -4.33 -15.60
CA SER A 658 -10.20 -4.27 -14.20
C SER A 658 -11.01 -5.51 -13.86
N ILE A 659 -10.87 -5.99 -12.63
CA ILE A 659 -11.63 -7.12 -12.08
C ILE A 659 -12.41 -6.63 -10.86
N ASN A 660 -13.69 -6.96 -10.79
CA ASN A 660 -14.50 -6.78 -9.59
C ASN A 660 -14.95 -8.15 -9.05
N SER A 661 -15.79 -8.16 -8.02
CA SER A 661 -16.29 -9.38 -7.36
C SER A 661 -17.18 -10.28 -8.22
N THR A 662 -17.50 -9.89 -9.46
CA THR A 662 -18.41 -10.65 -10.35
C THR A 662 -17.79 -11.00 -11.70
N ASN A 663 -16.98 -10.10 -12.28
CA ASN A 663 -16.43 -10.29 -13.61
C ASN A 663 -15.18 -9.44 -13.86
N LYS A 664 -14.55 -9.70 -15.01
CA LYS A 664 -13.56 -8.80 -15.60
C LYS A 664 -14.20 -7.79 -16.56
N LYS A 665 -13.54 -6.65 -16.73
CA LYS A 665 -13.74 -5.69 -17.82
C LYS A 665 -12.38 -5.45 -18.47
N GLU A 666 -12.30 -5.72 -19.77
CA GLU A 666 -11.14 -5.32 -20.57
C GLU A 666 -11.21 -3.81 -20.80
N ILE A 667 -10.15 -3.09 -20.46
CA ILE A 667 -10.09 -1.64 -20.53
C ILE A 667 -9.42 -1.21 -21.83
N ARG A 668 -8.25 -1.80 -22.16
CA ARG A 668 -7.49 -1.44 -23.35
C ARG A 668 -6.49 -2.54 -23.74
N ASP A 669 -6.39 -2.82 -25.03
CA ASP A 669 -5.39 -3.71 -25.63
C ASP A 669 -4.11 -2.98 -26.03
N TYR A 670 -3.03 -3.75 -26.18
CA TYR A 670 -1.67 -3.27 -26.48
C TYR A 670 -1.21 -2.18 -25.52
N PHE A 671 -1.48 -2.40 -24.25
CA PHE A 671 -1.33 -1.39 -23.21
C PHE A 671 -0.64 -2.01 -22.01
N ALA A 672 0.66 -1.77 -21.86
CA ALA A 672 1.43 -2.29 -20.75
C ALA A 672 1.42 -1.28 -19.60
N VAL A 673 0.65 -1.55 -18.56
CA VAL A 673 0.51 -0.66 -17.41
C VAL A 673 1.64 -0.88 -16.41
N ASN A 674 2.19 0.24 -15.93
CA ASN A 674 3.22 0.26 -14.89
C ASN A 674 2.68 0.72 -13.54
N LYS A 675 1.70 1.64 -13.52
CA LYS A 675 1.09 2.17 -12.29
C LYS A 675 -0.32 2.68 -12.58
N VAL A 676 -1.26 2.42 -11.68
CA VAL A 676 -2.61 2.99 -11.68
C VAL A 676 -2.84 3.62 -10.32
N ILE A 677 -3.43 4.81 -10.30
CA ILE A 677 -3.63 5.54 -9.06
C ILE A 677 -5.00 6.17 -9.06
N LYS A 678 -5.75 5.99 -7.96
CA LYS A 678 -7.07 6.60 -7.80
C LYS A 678 -6.93 8.11 -7.73
N ALA A 679 -7.67 8.82 -8.57
CA ALA A 679 -7.90 10.26 -8.42
C ALA A 679 -9.29 10.49 -7.82
N LYS A 680 -9.63 11.74 -7.52
CA LYS A 680 -10.97 12.08 -7.00
C LYS A 680 -12.07 11.78 -8.05
N GLY A 681 -13.24 11.35 -7.59
CA GLY A 681 -14.37 10.96 -8.44
C GLY A 681 -14.14 9.64 -9.20
N ASP A 682 -14.56 9.59 -10.48
CA ASP A 682 -14.45 8.41 -11.35
C ASP A 682 -13.10 8.34 -12.10
N TYR A 683 -12.11 9.13 -11.68
CA TYR A 683 -10.86 9.30 -12.42
C TYR A 683 -9.71 8.48 -11.83
N TYR A 684 -8.81 8.04 -12.70
CA TYR A 684 -7.58 7.34 -12.36
C TYR A 684 -6.42 7.93 -13.17
N PHE A 685 -5.24 8.03 -12.57
CA PHE A 685 -4.02 8.24 -13.33
C PHE A 685 -3.46 6.88 -13.73
N VAL A 686 -3.21 6.68 -15.02
CA VAL A 686 -2.65 5.44 -15.54
C VAL A 686 -1.33 5.76 -16.21
N TYR A 687 -0.24 5.21 -15.69
CA TYR A 687 1.07 5.29 -16.30
C TYR A 687 1.37 3.99 -17.03
N ALA A 688 1.54 4.09 -18.35
CA ALA A 688 1.62 2.93 -19.21
C ALA A 688 2.49 3.17 -20.45
N VAL A 689 2.88 2.08 -21.09
CA VAL A 689 3.54 2.07 -22.40
C VAL A 689 2.54 1.60 -23.44
N GLU A 690 2.30 2.43 -24.46
CA GLU A 690 1.48 2.02 -25.61
C GLU A 690 2.29 1.11 -26.53
N GLN A 691 1.79 -0.10 -26.73
CA GLN A 691 2.34 -1.10 -27.64
C GLN A 691 1.57 -1.04 -28.98
N THR A 692 2.16 -1.57 -30.05
CA THR A 692 1.60 -1.66 -31.42
C THR A 692 0.08 -1.87 -31.47
N PRO A 693 -0.69 -1.28 -32.40
CA PRO A 693 -0.23 -0.91 -33.74
C PRO A 693 -0.03 0.60 -33.96
N LYS A 694 1.20 0.95 -34.39
CA LYS A 694 1.72 2.22 -34.93
C LYS A 694 0.82 3.47 -34.78
N THR A 695 0.86 4.06 -33.59
CA THR A 695 0.53 5.48 -33.35
C THR A 695 1.83 6.32 -33.33
N SER A 696 1.74 7.64 -33.28
CA SER A 696 2.90 8.52 -33.02
C SER A 696 3.52 8.33 -31.62
N TYR A 697 2.88 7.50 -30.79
CA TYR A 697 3.23 7.29 -29.39
C TYR A 697 3.59 5.83 -29.07
N THR A 698 3.66 4.96 -30.08
CA THR A 698 4.11 3.58 -29.91
C THR A 698 5.48 3.53 -29.22
N ASN A 699 5.58 2.66 -28.21
CA ASN A 699 6.73 2.47 -27.31
C ASN A 699 7.08 3.67 -26.43
N LYS A 700 6.22 4.70 -26.35
CA LYS A 700 6.41 5.81 -25.42
C LYS A 700 5.72 5.52 -24.09
N LYS A 701 6.37 5.96 -23.00
CA LYS A 701 5.81 6.01 -21.66
C LYS A 701 4.90 7.23 -21.55
N ILE A 702 3.65 7.01 -21.20
CA ILE A 702 2.64 8.08 -21.18
C ILE A 702 1.89 8.01 -19.85
N LEU A 703 1.68 9.18 -19.27
CA LEU A 703 0.75 9.36 -18.17
C LEU A 703 -0.60 9.77 -18.74
N TYR A 704 -1.64 9.00 -18.41
CA TYR A 704 -3.01 9.23 -18.84
C TYR A 704 -3.90 9.59 -17.65
N ILE A 705 -4.99 10.30 -17.94
CA ILE A 705 -6.17 10.35 -17.08
C ILE A 705 -7.21 9.39 -17.68
N TYR A 706 -7.61 8.39 -16.92
CA TYR A 706 -8.64 7.43 -17.26
C TYR A 706 -9.94 7.77 -16.51
N ASN A 707 -11.03 7.99 -17.24
CA ASN A 707 -12.37 8.13 -16.68
C ASN A 707 -13.07 6.78 -16.72
N GLU A 708 -13.30 6.19 -15.55
CA GLU A 708 -13.91 4.86 -15.45
C GLU A 708 -15.35 4.84 -15.97
N LYS A 709 -16.11 5.91 -15.71
CA LYS A 709 -17.52 6.02 -16.09
C LYS A 709 -17.70 6.07 -17.61
N THR A 710 -16.86 6.84 -18.31
CA THR A 710 -16.97 7.01 -19.77
C THR A 710 -16.05 6.08 -20.57
N GLY A 711 -15.08 5.44 -19.92
CA GLY A 711 -14.04 4.62 -20.55
C GLY A 711 -12.97 5.42 -21.30
N GLU A 712 -12.93 6.74 -21.11
CA GLU A 712 -12.04 7.62 -21.88
C GLU A 712 -10.64 7.71 -21.28
N PHE A 713 -9.64 7.77 -22.16
CA PHE A 713 -8.26 8.08 -21.83
C PHE A 713 -7.92 9.47 -22.37
N ILE A 714 -7.27 10.28 -21.56
CA ILE A 714 -6.69 11.57 -21.95
C ILE A 714 -5.19 11.52 -21.73
N ASP A 715 -4.42 11.79 -22.77
CA ASP A 715 -2.96 11.87 -22.71
C ASP A 715 -2.58 13.13 -21.93
N LEU A 716 -1.92 12.96 -20.78
CA LEU A 716 -1.50 14.08 -19.95
C LEU A 716 -0.09 14.53 -20.33
N VAL A 717 0.87 13.59 -20.27
CA VAL A 717 2.28 13.83 -20.59
C VAL A 717 2.86 12.62 -21.32
N VAL A 718 3.53 12.86 -22.43
CA VAL A 718 4.16 11.83 -23.26
C VAL A 718 5.67 11.84 -23.08
N ASP A 719 6.26 10.64 -23.13
CA ASP A 719 7.70 10.39 -22.98
C ASP A 719 8.25 10.82 -21.61
N ILE A 720 7.44 10.54 -20.58
CA ILE A 720 7.76 10.78 -19.19
C ILE A 720 8.33 9.51 -18.55
N GLU A 721 9.45 9.64 -17.85
CA GLU A 721 9.99 8.64 -16.95
C GLU A 721 9.45 8.91 -15.54
N LEU A 722 8.19 8.53 -15.35
CA LEU A 722 7.53 8.72 -14.07
C LEU A 722 8.28 7.98 -12.97
N THR A 723 8.71 8.73 -11.97
CA THR A 723 9.39 8.17 -10.80
C THR A 723 8.40 7.99 -9.66
N ASP A 724 7.52 8.97 -9.42
CA ASP A 724 6.39 8.82 -8.49
C ASP A 724 5.26 9.84 -8.76
N ILE A 725 4.11 9.63 -8.11
CA ILE A 725 2.93 10.50 -8.11
C ILE A 725 2.47 10.71 -6.67
N LEU A 726 2.16 11.94 -6.32
CA LEU A 726 1.73 12.39 -4.99
C LEU A 726 0.42 13.18 -5.12
N PHE A 727 -0.51 12.96 -4.20
CA PHE A 727 -1.72 13.77 -4.12
C PHE A 727 -1.58 14.86 -3.06
N ILE A 728 -2.07 16.04 -3.40
CA ILE A 728 -2.29 17.13 -2.45
C ILE A 728 -3.81 17.33 -2.38
N ASN A 729 -4.37 17.11 -1.19
CA ASN A 729 -5.79 17.29 -0.92
C ASN A 729 -6.17 18.75 -0.73
#